data_AF-A0A6L8AC55-F1
#
_entry.id   AF-A0A6L8AC55-F1
#
_cell.length_a   1.000
_cell.length_b   1.000
_cell.length_c   1.000
_cell.angle_alpha   90.00
_cell.angle_beta   90.00
_cell.angle_gamma   90.00
#
_symmetry.space_group_name_H-M   'P 1'
#
loop_
_entity.id
_entity.type
_entity.pdbx_description
1 polymer ?
#
loop_
_entity_poly.entity_id
_entity_poly.type
_entity_poly.pdbx_seq_one_letter_code
_entity_poly.pdbx_strand_id
1 'polypeptide(L)'
;MTIAARIEKLRKEIEYHNYRYHALDDPEISDQEYDQLFDELLDIEKEHPYLITPNSPTQRVGAAPSATFQPVQHLQPMLSLDKSTTMDELKSWIQRSETLLDREIQELICEPKVDGVAVSLHYERGELIRAATRGDGTTGEDVTANVKTIQSVPLRLLGTHIPELVEIRGEVYIPLDKFAQFNEQARQRSDPELRNPRNGAAGSLRQKDPRVTQARPLNIYCHSIGHRSDDLELRTHSDALHRCQTWGCRVNPRIETFDRIEDCQHYIDQIYAARASLNYLIDGVVVKVNDFQDQRDLGQLSRQPRWAIAYKYPSSEARTKVLAVDWQVGRTGALTPVARLKPVYVDGVTVSNATLHNVDEIRRLGLKVGAEVVLRRAGDVIPQVLRVVSVGQQEVEVPKYCPVCGSAARQDPDGVVIRCTERMLCSAQRKESIRHFASRGALDIEGLGDNTVDFLVDLDVLKSPLDLYHLTSDELATFERIGEPNSERISNAQKRIDKFAFERYVLSLEIPHLKKAKLTAFSNKFSHLSKLVAASEEDVLSVLGGIEETNAKEICSFLQKTFNDRDDLIALHQQVVQQYQKEGLVRYLGELKYPLVRRSFVKNIVSEYSSLDSLQQATPEDLSSICAMDLVEAEEILDKLKLESSPSKFDQQQTLARFLREKRVPVLNKQQAESLGGAFPTLNSVLTAIESEVVELDGFDKRLATRFVACLKYNLTTKERIGEENAIQLAANIQKSKSTTFARFIFGLGIPEVGESTAQNLALRFHTLDGLLKATTEELETVDDVGTVVSKNICNFFDNPNNRELVLALVDVRISWPVEEQESNLPLSNQTWVITGTLSMRRPEAAQKLKQLGAKVASSVSKKTDVVVAGDAAGSKLTKAQELGVKVLNSTEFDAFLKEHLPPDS
;
A
#
# COMPACT_ATOMS: atom_id res chain seq x y z
N MET A 1 -7.55 -56.94 3.62
CA MET A 1 -7.77 -55.52 3.23
C MET A 1 -6.75 -55.16 2.17
N THR A 2 -7.12 -54.41 1.15
CA THR A 2 -6.12 -53.82 0.24
C THR A 2 -5.33 -52.74 0.97
N ILE A 3 -4.11 -52.42 0.50
CA ILE A 3 -3.27 -51.38 1.11
C ILE A 3 -4.00 -50.02 1.09
N ALA A 4 -4.67 -49.69 -0.01
CA ALA A 4 -5.52 -48.50 -0.12
C ALA A 4 -6.65 -48.47 0.93
N ALA A 5 -7.28 -49.61 1.22
CA ALA A 5 -8.30 -49.69 2.26
C ALA A 5 -7.70 -49.51 3.67
N ARG A 6 -6.46 -49.96 3.91
CA ARG A 6 -5.76 -49.76 5.19
C ARG A 6 -5.39 -48.31 5.42
N ILE A 7 -4.83 -47.63 4.41
CA ILE A 7 -4.55 -46.20 4.46
C ILE A 7 -5.83 -45.41 4.79
N GLU A 8 -6.93 -45.69 4.10
CA GLU A 8 -8.20 -45.00 4.33
C GLU A 8 -8.77 -45.25 5.73
N LYS A 9 -8.59 -46.47 6.27
CA LYS A 9 -8.98 -46.79 7.64
C LYS A 9 -8.11 -46.04 8.66
N LEU A 10 -6.79 -46.04 8.49
CA LEU A 10 -5.85 -45.33 9.37
C LEU A 10 -6.12 -43.82 9.36
N ARG A 11 -6.32 -43.22 8.18
CA ARG A 11 -6.68 -41.79 8.07
C ARG A 11 -7.95 -41.45 8.85
N LYS A 12 -8.99 -42.29 8.76
CA LYS A 12 -10.24 -42.11 9.51
C LYS A 12 -10.06 -42.26 11.02
N GLU A 13 -9.32 -43.27 11.47
CA GLU A 13 -9.03 -43.50 12.89
C GLU A 13 -8.21 -42.33 13.47
N ILE A 14 -7.17 -41.88 12.77
CA ILE A 14 -6.34 -40.74 13.19
C ILE A 14 -7.14 -39.44 13.24
N GLU A 15 -7.95 -39.12 12.22
CA GLU A 15 -8.78 -37.91 12.25
C GLU A 15 -9.87 -37.97 13.34
N TYR A 16 -10.44 -39.15 13.60
CA TYR A 16 -11.35 -39.35 14.74
C TYR A 16 -10.66 -39.06 16.08
N HIS A 17 -9.46 -39.59 16.30
CA HIS A 17 -8.71 -39.33 17.53
C HIS A 17 -8.18 -37.90 17.62
N ASN A 18 -7.80 -37.27 16.50
CA ASN A 18 -7.49 -35.83 16.44
C ASN A 18 -8.69 -35.00 16.87
N TYR A 19 -9.90 -35.36 16.41
CA TYR A 19 -11.12 -34.68 16.83
C TYR A 19 -11.37 -34.84 18.33
N ARG A 20 -11.29 -36.07 18.87
CA ARG A 20 -11.46 -36.33 20.31
C ARG A 20 -10.46 -35.55 21.16
N TYR A 21 -9.19 -35.54 20.76
CA TYR A 21 -8.11 -34.87 21.48
C TYR A 21 -8.16 -33.34 21.33
N HIS A 22 -8.22 -32.82 20.10
CA HIS A 22 -8.04 -31.39 19.82
C HIS A 22 -9.33 -30.58 19.68
N ALA A 23 -10.48 -31.21 19.46
CA ALA A 23 -11.76 -30.50 19.36
C ALA A 23 -12.62 -30.68 20.61
N LEU A 24 -12.66 -31.91 21.15
CA LEU A 24 -13.46 -32.24 22.33
C LEU A 24 -12.69 -32.18 23.65
N ASP A 25 -11.36 -32.11 23.60
CA ASP A 25 -10.47 -32.17 24.77
C ASP A 25 -10.73 -33.42 25.65
N ASP A 26 -11.11 -34.56 25.02
CA ASP A 26 -11.49 -35.83 25.66
C ASP A 26 -10.92 -37.04 24.88
N PRO A 27 -9.61 -37.34 25.01
CA PRO A 27 -8.94 -38.40 24.26
C PRO A 27 -9.30 -39.81 24.77
N GLU A 28 -9.52 -40.75 23.83
CA GLU A 28 -9.85 -42.15 24.15
C GLU A 28 -8.64 -43.09 24.17
N ILE A 29 -7.58 -42.71 23.46
CA ILE A 29 -6.34 -43.49 23.33
C ILE A 29 -5.19 -42.67 23.88
N SER A 30 -4.14 -43.36 24.32
CA SER A 30 -2.91 -42.72 24.78
C SER A 30 -2.10 -42.13 23.62
N ASP A 31 -1.24 -41.15 23.91
CA ASP A 31 -0.33 -40.56 22.91
C ASP A 31 0.53 -41.64 22.22
N GLN A 32 0.96 -42.67 22.96
CA GLN A 32 1.74 -43.79 22.41
C GLN A 32 0.94 -44.62 21.39
N GLU A 33 -0.34 -44.86 21.64
CA GLU A 33 -1.21 -45.60 20.71
C GLU A 33 -1.53 -44.76 19.47
N TYR A 34 -1.69 -43.45 19.63
CA TYR A 34 -1.83 -42.52 18.51
C TYR A 34 -0.58 -42.52 17.64
N ASP A 35 0.60 -42.40 18.24
CA ASP A 35 1.88 -42.39 17.53
C ASP A 35 2.07 -43.68 16.73
N GLN A 36 1.67 -44.84 17.27
CA GLN A 36 1.70 -46.11 16.54
C GLN A 36 0.83 -46.09 15.27
N LEU A 37 -0.38 -45.54 15.36
CA LEU A 37 -1.28 -45.41 14.20
C LEU A 37 -0.70 -44.44 13.16
N PHE A 38 -0.10 -43.35 13.62
CA PHE A 38 0.50 -42.32 12.77
C PHE A 38 1.77 -42.83 12.07
N ASP A 39 2.64 -43.53 12.80
CA ASP A 39 3.84 -44.17 12.27
C ASP A 39 3.49 -45.27 11.25
N GLU A 40 2.46 -46.09 11.52
CA GLU A 40 1.97 -47.07 10.55
C GLU A 40 1.49 -46.40 9.26
N LEU A 41 0.76 -45.28 9.35
CA LEU A 41 0.33 -44.52 8.17
C LEU A 41 1.52 -43.95 7.40
N LEU A 42 2.51 -43.37 8.11
CA LEU A 42 3.73 -42.83 7.53
C LEU A 42 4.54 -43.89 6.77
N ASP A 43 4.73 -45.07 7.37
CA ASP A 43 5.48 -46.16 6.76
C ASP A 43 4.79 -46.66 5.49
N ILE A 44 3.48 -46.86 5.53
CA ILE A 44 2.71 -47.29 4.36
C ILE A 44 2.73 -46.23 3.25
N GLU A 45 2.63 -44.94 3.59
CA GLU A 45 2.69 -43.85 2.62
C GLU A 45 4.08 -43.70 1.99
N LYS A 46 5.14 -43.97 2.76
CA LYS A 46 6.53 -43.98 2.28
C LYS A 46 6.79 -45.12 1.30
N GLU A 47 6.21 -46.30 1.54
CA GLU A 47 6.29 -47.46 0.64
C GLU A 47 5.40 -47.29 -0.61
N HIS A 48 4.31 -46.54 -0.49
CA HIS A 48 3.35 -46.29 -1.58
C HIS A 48 3.11 -44.78 -1.84
N PRO A 49 4.11 -44.02 -2.35
CA PRO A 49 4.01 -42.56 -2.51
C PRO A 49 2.85 -42.09 -3.40
N TYR A 50 2.42 -42.92 -4.35
CA TYR A 50 1.31 -42.62 -5.26
C TYR A 50 -0.09 -42.69 -4.59
N LEU A 51 -0.17 -43.16 -3.34
CA LEU A 51 -1.40 -43.20 -2.54
C LEU A 51 -1.49 -42.04 -1.53
N ILE A 52 -0.46 -41.19 -1.44
CA ILE A 52 -0.46 -40.00 -0.59
C ILE A 52 -1.46 -38.98 -1.15
N THR A 53 -2.37 -38.52 -0.30
CA THR A 53 -3.31 -37.44 -0.65
C THR A 53 -2.89 -36.12 0.01
N PRO A 54 -3.14 -34.95 -0.61
CA PRO A 54 -2.78 -33.64 -0.03
C PRO A 54 -3.40 -33.29 1.34
N ASN A 55 -4.38 -34.09 1.77
CA ASN A 55 -5.12 -33.94 3.02
C ASN A 55 -4.91 -35.12 3.97
N SER A 56 -3.94 -36.00 3.69
CA SER A 56 -3.55 -37.02 4.67
C SER A 56 -3.05 -36.34 5.95
N PRO A 57 -3.32 -36.90 7.16
CA PRO A 57 -2.81 -36.36 8.43
C PRO A 57 -1.30 -36.11 8.44
N THR A 58 -0.54 -36.92 7.70
CA THR A 58 0.92 -36.81 7.55
C THR A 58 1.36 -35.58 6.74
N GLN A 59 0.46 -35.01 5.93
CA GLN A 59 0.73 -33.89 5.01
C GLN A 59 0.37 -32.52 5.58
N ARG A 60 -0.02 -32.44 6.87
CA ARG A 60 -0.30 -31.16 7.57
C ARG A 60 0.87 -30.16 7.46
N VAL A 61 2.10 -30.63 7.22
CA VAL A 61 3.32 -29.82 7.11
C VAL A 61 4.11 -30.16 5.83
N GLY A 62 3.44 -30.08 4.67
CA GLY A 62 4.08 -30.34 3.36
C GLY A 62 4.22 -29.13 2.43
N ALA A 63 3.64 -27.98 2.77
CA ALA A 63 3.57 -26.84 1.85
C ALA A 63 4.86 -26.02 1.84
N ALA A 64 5.41 -25.75 0.65
CA ALA A 64 6.54 -24.85 0.47
C ALA A 64 6.17 -23.41 0.90
N PRO A 65 7.11 -22.62 1.46
CA PRO A 65 6.87 -21.23 1.80
C PRO A 65 6.40 -20.43 0.58
N SER A 66 5.30 -19.69 0.73
CA SER A 66 4.77 -18.84 -0.36
C SER A 66 5.34 -17.43 -0.28
N ALA A 67 5.61 -16.82 -1.44
CA ALA A 67 6.05 -15.43 -1.49
C ALA A 67 4.91 -14.42 -1.19
N THR A 68 3.66 -14.79 -1.49
CA THR A 68 2.45 -13.94 -1.43
C THR A 68 1.18 -14.74 -1.10
N PHE A 69 0.21 -14.08 -0.47
CA PHE A 69 -1.15 -14.61 -0.30
C PHE A 69 -2.00 -14.22 -1.52
N GLN A 70 -2.73 -15.17 -2.08
CA GLN A 70 -3.59 -14.92 -3.24
C GLN A 70 -4.97 -14.42 -2.78
N PRO A 71 -5.62 -13.49 -3.52
CA PRO A 71 -6.98 -13.09 -3.22
C PRO A 71 -7.96 -14.24 -3.53
N VAL A 72 -8.93 -14.45 -2.64
CA VAL A 72 -9.98 -15.47 -2.78
C VAL A 72 -11.33 -14.80 -2.64
N GLN A 73 -12.15 -14.87 -3.68
CA GLN A 73 -13.54 -14.44 -3.61
C GLN A 73 -14.37 -15.46 -2.82
N HIS A 74 -15.13 -14.98 -1.84
CA HIS A 74 -16.03 -15.81 -1.05
C HIS A 74 -17.28 -16.20 -1.86
N LEU A 75 -17.73 -17.46 -1.74
CA LEU A 75 -18.92 -17.96 -2.44
C LEU A 75 -20.19 -17.25 -1.96
N GLN A 76 -20.24 -16.95 -0.67
CA GLN A 76 -21.22 -16.09 -0.04
C GLN A 76 -20.47 -15.00 0.73
N PRO A 77 -20.89 -13.73 0.72
CA PRO A 77 -20.21 -12.69 1.48
C PRO A 77 -20.09 -13.01 2.99
N MET A 78 -18.94 -12.70 3.58
CA MET A 78 -18.71 -12.72 5.03
C MET A 78 -19.00 -11.33 5.61
N LEU A 79 -20.22 -11.15 6.10
CA LEU A 79 -20.70 -9.87 6.60
C LEU A 79 -20.16 -9.53 8.00
N SER A 80 -20.28 -8.25 8.37
CA SER A 80 -20.09 -7.82 9.76
C SER A 80 -21.43 -7.86 10.52
N LEU A 81 -21.39 -7.89 11.85
CA LEU A 81 -22.59 -7.85 12.67
C LEU A 81 -22.93 -6.40 13.05
N ASP A 82 -24.22 -6.10 13.14
CA ASP A 82 -24.68 -4.90 13.85
C ASP A 82 -24.38 -5.03 15.34
N LYS A 83 -24.39 -3.92 16.09
CA LYS A 83 -24.00 -3.88 17.49
C LYS A 83 -25.10 -3.34 18.39
N SER A 84 -25.27 -3.97 19.54
CA SER A 84 -25.99 -3.42 20.69
C SER A 84 -25.06 -3.35 21.89
N THR A 85 -25.34 -2.41 22.79
CA THR A 85 -24.63 -2.22 24.07
C THR A 85 -25.56 -2.20 25.26
N THR A 86 -26.87 -2.18 25.01
CA THR A 86 -27.92 -2.20 26.03
C THR A 86 -28.99 -3.21 25.67
N MET A 87 -29.76 -3.63 26.67
CA MET A 87 -30.88 -4.54 26.45
C MET A 87 -32.04 -3.92 25.69
N ASP A 88 -32.25 -2.62 25.83
CA ASP A 88 -33.32 -1.93 25.11
C ASP A 88 -33.02 -1.89 23.60
N GLU A 89 -31.75 -1.74 23.22
CA GLU A 89 -31.30 -1.87 21.82
C GLU A 89 -31.51 -3.29 21.28
N LEU A 90 -31.22 -4.32 22.10
CA LEU A 90 -31.44 -5.72 21.71
C LEU A 90 -32.93 -6.03 21.54
N LYS A 91 -33.78 -5.59 22.48
CA LYS A 91 -35.25 -5.70 22.38
C LYS A 91 -35.78 -5.00 21.14
N SER A 92 -35.29 -3.79 20.86
CA SER A 92 -35.66 -3.01 19.67
C SER A 92 -35.22 -3.70 18.38
N TRP A 93 -34.11 -4.45 18.38
CA TRP A 93 -33.69 -5.25 17.24
C TRP A 93 -34.63 -6.44 16.99
N ILE A 94 -35.04 -7.17 18.03
CA ILE A 94 -36.02 -8.25 17.91
C ILE A 94 -37.35 -7.71 17.37
N GLN A 95 -37.90 -6.67 17.99
CA GLN A 95 -39.18 -6.10 17.59
C GLN A 95 -39.18 -5.65 16.12
N ARG A 96 -38.08 -5.05 15.65
CA ARG A 96 -37.92 -4.71 14.23
C ARG A 96 -37.87 -5.95 13.33
N SER A 97 -37.25 -7.03 13.79
CA SER A 97 -37.15 -8.28 13.03
C SER A 97 -38.51 -8.96 12.93
N GLU A 98 -39.26 -9.04 14.02
CA GLU A 98 -40.62 -9.60 14.05
C GLU A 98 -41.60 -8.77 13.20
N THR A 99 -41.46 -7.44 13.23
CA THR A 99 -42.25 -6.54 12.36
C THR A 99 -41.96 -6.79 10.88
N LEU A 100 -40.71 -7.11 10.52
CA LEU A 100 -40.34 -7.41 9.14
C LEU A 100 -40.82 -8.80 8.70
N LEU A 101 -40.89 -9.76 9.63
CA LEU A 101 -41.36 -11.12 9.38
C LEU A 101 -42.89 -11.25 9.40
N ASP A 102 -43.59 -10.27 9.99
CA ASP A 102 -45.04 -10.34 10.29
C ASP A 102 -45.39 -11.54 11.19
N ARG A 103 -44.46 -11.94 12.07
CA ARG A 103 -44.62 -13.01 13.07
C ARG A 103 -43.56 -12.89 14.17
N GLU A 104 -43.84 -13.49 15.32
CA GLU A 104 -42.90 -13.61 16.44
C GLU A 104 -41.78 -14.61 16.13
N ILE A 105 -40.56 -14.26 16.51
CA ILE A 105 -39.40 -15.15 16.40
C ILE A 105 -39.54 -16.24 17.45
N GLN A 106 -39.56 -17.50 17.02
CA GLN A 106 -39.82 -18.63 17.91
C GLN A 106 -38.62 -19.00 18.79
N GLU A 107 -37.40 -18.87 18.25
CA GLU A 107 -36.18 -19.30 18.94
C GLU A 107 -34.98 -18.47 18.51
N LEU A 108 -34.17 -18.08 19.48
CA LEU A 108 -32.90 -17.39 19.33
C LEU A 108 -31.76 -18.32 19.72
N ILE A 109 -30.61 -18.14 19.11
CA ILE A 109 -29.37 -18.81 19.51
C ILE A 109 -28.35 -17.77 19.96
N CYS A 110 -27.77 -18.00 21.13
CA CYS A 110 -26.73 -17.15 21.70
C CYS A 110 -25.40 -17.90 21.78
N GLU A 111 -24.33 -17.21 21.42
CA GLU A 111 -22.98 -17.75 21.45
C GLU A 111 -21.96 -16.71 21.94
N PRO A 112 -20.88 -17.11 22.64
CA PRO A 112 -19.85 -16.17 23.03
C PRO A 112 -19.17 -15.58 21.78
N LYS A 113 -19.04 -14.25 21.74
CA LYS A 113 -18.38 -13.57 20.63
C LYS A 113 -16.86 -13.65 20.80
N VAL A 114 -16.26 -14.70 20.25
CA VAL A 114 -14.82 -14.98 20.33
C VAL A 114 -14.04 -13.84 19.67
N ASP A 115 -13.01 -13.34 20.35
CA ASP A 115 -12.14 -12.28 19.85
C ASP A 115 -10.91 -12.86 19.13
N GLY A 116 -11.07 -13.11 17.83
CA GLY A 116 -10.04 -13.74 17.00
C GLY A 116 -10.00 -13.19 15.58
N VAL A 117 -9.85 -14.11 14.62
CA VAL A 117 -9.88 -13.83 13.19
C VAL A 117 -10.82 -14.77 12.47
N ALA A 118 -11.84 -14.19 11.83
CA ALA A 118 -12.76 -14.91 10.98
C ALA A 118 -12.07 -15.56 9.76
N VAL A 119 -12.34 -16.84 9.58
CA VAL A 119 -11.91 -17.67 8.44
C VAL A 119 -13.10 -18.41 7.84
N SER A 120 -13.01 -18.65 6.54
CA SER A 120 -13.90 -19.51 5.79
C SER A 120 -13.14 -20.75 5.34
N LEU A 121 -13.73 -21.94 5.54
CA LEU A 121 -13.18 -23.25 5.23
C LEU A 121 -14.06 -23.92 4.18
N HIS A 122 -13.51 -24.19 3.00
CA HIS A 122 -14.22 -24.81 1.89
C HIS A 122 -13.87 -26.29 1.83
N TYR A 123 -14.89 -27.12 1.95
CA TYR A 123 -14.78 -28.57 1.81
C TYR A 123 -15.51 -29.01 0.54
N GLU A 124 -14.84 -29.80 -0.28
CA GLU A 124 -15.43 -30.45 -1.45
C GLU A 124 -15.41 -31.96 -1.23
N ARG A 125 -16.58 -32.59 -1.25
CA ARG A 125 -16.78 -34.02 -0.93
C ARG A 125 -16.13 -34.43 0.40
N GLY A 126 -16.18 -33.50 1.36
CA GLY A 126 -15.61 -33.65 2.70
C GLY A 126 -14.11 -33.39 2.83
N GLU A 127 -13.40 -33.05 1.76
CA GLU A 127 -11.97 -32.75 1.79
C GLU A 127 -11.73 -31.24 1.84
N LEU A 128 -10.87 -30.75 2.75
CA LEU A 128 -10.52 -29.33 2.82
C LEU A 128 -9.73 -28.92 1.57
N ILE A 129 -10.34 -28.11 0.72
CA ILE A 129 -9.72 -27.65 -0.54
C ILE A 129 -9.16 -26.23 -0.45
N ARG A 130 -9.76 -25.38 0.38
CA ARG A 130 -9.37 -23.98 0.51
C ARG A 130 -9.76 -23.41 1.86
N ALA A 131 -8.95 -22.51 2.40
CA ALA A 131 -9.34 -21.63 3.49
C ALA A 131 -8.98 -20.18 3.17
N ALA A 132 -9.86 -19.25 3.53
CA ALA A 132 -9.67 -17.83 3.27
C ALA A 132 -9.94 -16.98 4.51
N THR A 133 -9.19 -15.89 4.69
CA THR A 133 -9.53 -14.87 5.70
C THR A 133 -10.75 -14.06 5.26
N ARG A 134 -11.37 -13.32 6.18
CA ARG A 134 -12.51 -12.44 5.81
C ARG A 134 -12.17 -11.39 4.74
N GLY A 135 -11.01 -10.76 4.83
CA GLY A 135 -10.64 -9.59 4.04
C GLY A 135 -11.68 -8.46 4.14
N ASP A 136 -12.17 -7.98 2.99
CA ASP A 136 -13.19 -6.93 2.91
C ASP A 136 -14.64 -7.46 3.08
N GLY A 137 -14.80 -8.77 3.24
CA GLY A 137 -16.08 -9.47 3.34
C GLY A 137 -16.55 -10.09 2.03
N THR A 138 -16.02 -9.66 0.88
CA THR A 138 -16.26 -10.26 -0.44
C THR A 138 -15.04 -11.01 -0.95
N THR A 139 -13.85 -10.47 -0.68
CA THR A 139 -12.56 -11.05 -1.07
C THR A 139 -11.67 -11.16 0.17
N GLY A 140 -11.18 -12.37 0.41
CA GLY A 140 -10.24 -12.76 1.45
C GLY A 140 -8.84 -13.03 0.92
N GLU A 141 -7.95 -13.42 1.82
CA GLU A 141 -6.61 -13.95 1.49
C GLU A 141 -6.61 -15.46 1.65
N ASP A 142 -6.05 -16.20 0.68
CA ASP A 142 -5.84 -17.65 0.77
C ASP A 142 -4.87 -17.98 1.91
N VAL A 143 -5.36 -18.63 2.95
CA VAL A 143 -4.58 -19.09 4.10
C VAL A 143 -4.65 -20.60 4.26
N THR A 144 -4.95 -21.34 3.18
CA THR A 144 -5.17 -22.79 3.19
C THR A 144 -4.01 -23.53 3.84
N ALA A 145 -2.78 -23.25 3.42
CA ALA A 145 -1.59 -23.92 3.96
C ALA A 145 -1.42 -23.69 5.47
N ASN A 146 -1.77 -22.50 5.97
CA ASN A 146 -1.62 -22.12 7.37
C ASN A 146 -2.73 -22.72 8.22
N VAL A 147 -3.96 -22.69 7.73
CA VAL A 147 -5.12 -23.30 8.39
C VAL A 147 -4.95 -24.80 8.54
N LYS A 148 -4.36 -25.50 7.56
CA LYS A 148 -4.03 -26.94 7.65
C LYS A 148 -3.14 -27.29 8.85
N THR A 149 -2.36 -26.34 9.37
CA THR A 149 -1.51 -26.55 10.54
C THR A 149 -2.25 -26.48 11.88
N ILE A 150 -3.49 -25.97 11.89
CA ILE A 150 -4.32 -25.86 13.09
C ILE A 150 -4.93 -27.23 13.39
N GLN A 151 -4.55 -27.83 14.52
CA GLN A 151 -4.93 -29.21 14.85
C GLN A 151 -6.45 -29.42 14.97
N SER A 152 -7.17 -28.42 15.47
CA SER A 152 -8.63 -28.47 15.62
C SER A 152 -9.42 -28.25 14.31
N VAL A 153 -8.73 -27.98 13.20
CA VAL A 153 -9.35 -27.97 11.87
C VAL A 153 -9.30 -29.39 11.30
N PRO A 154 -10.45 -30.00 10.96
CA PRO A 154 -10.47 -31.29 10.28
C PRO A 154 -9.97 -31.10 8.85
N LEU A 155 -8.97 -31.87 8.41
CA LEU A 155 -8.58 -31.87 6.99
C LEU A 155 -9.60 -32.59 6.13
N ARG A 156 -10.31 -33.54 6.76
CA ARG A 156 -11.41 -34.28 6.18
C ARG A 156 -12.57 -34.35 7.16
N LEU A 157 -13.77 -34.02 6.70
CA LEU A 157 -14.98 -34.10 7.49
C LEU A 157 -15.33 -35.56 7.80
N LEU A 158 -15.75 -35.81 9.04
CA LEU A 158 -16.15 -37.12 9.55
C LEU A 158 -17.63 -37.41 9.23
N GLY A 159 -18.01 -38.69 9.20
CA GLY A 159 -19.42 -39.10 9.14
C GLY A 159 -20.02 -39.25 7.74
N THR A 160 -21.35 -39.21 7.67
CA THR A 160 -22.17 -39.40 6.46
C THR A 160 -22.98 -38.14 6.15
N HIS A 161 -23.57 -38.06 4.94
CA HIS A 161 -24.35 -36.91 4.47
C HIS A 161 -23.53 -35.60 4.41
N ILE A 162 -22.28 -35.70 3.99
CA ILE A 162 -21.47 -34.53 3.68
C ILE A 162 -21.85 -34.05 2.27
N PRO A 163 -22.27 -32.79 2.11
CA PRO A 163 -22.61 -32.24 0.80
C PRO A 163 -21.42 -32.24 -0.17
N GLU A 164 -21.70 -32.15 -1.47
CA GLU A 164 -20.63 -32.03 -2.48
C GLU A 164 -19.76 -30.81 -2.24
N LEU A 165 -20.34 -29.68 -1.83
CA LEU A 165 -19.61 -28.46 -1.47
C LEU A 165 -20.21 -27.85 -0.20
N VAL A 166 -19.36 -27.57 0.79
CA VAL A 166 -19.76 -26.81 2.00
C VAL A 166 -18.69 -25.86 2.47
N GLU A 167 -19.13 -24.66 2.78
CA GLU A 167 -18.35 -23.61 3.43
C GLU A 167 -18.66 -23.60 4.93
N ILE A 168 -17.67 -23.87 5.77
CA ILE A 168 -17.76 -23.76 7.23
C ILE A 168 -16.99 -22.52 7.66
N ARG A 169 -17.62 -21.64 8.45
CA ARG A 169 -17.00 -20.42 8.95
C ARG A 169 -16.70 -20.53 10.43
N GLY A 170 -15.57 -19.99 10.83
CA GLY A 170 -15.12 -20.01 12.21
C GLY A 170 -14.22 -18.86 12.57
N GLU A 171 -13.94 -18.73 13.86
CA GLU A 171 -13.04 -17.73 14.42
C GLU A 171 -11.77 -18.42 14.92
N VAL A 172 -10.63 -18.12 14.30
CA VAL A 172 -9.31 -18.58 14.76
C VAL A 172 -8.85 -17.69 15.91
N TYR A 173 -8.48 -18.29 17.03
CA TYR A 173 -8.06 -17.60 18.25
C TYR A 173 -6.86 -18.30 18.89
N ILE A 174 -6.30 -17.68 19.94
CA ILE A 174 -5.27 -18.29 20.78
C ILE A 174 -5.83 -18.47 22.21
N PRO A 175 -5.84 -19.69 22.77
CA PRO A 175 -6.20 -19.90 24.17
C PRO A 175 -5.28 -19.13 25.12
N LEU A 176 -5.81 -18.58 26.21
CA LEU A 176 -5.09 -17.66 27.10
C LEU A 176 -3.93 -18.35 27.85
N ASP A 177 -4.13 -19.57 28.30
CA ASP A 177 -3.09 -20.39 28.92
C ASP A 177 -1.94 -20.68 27.93
N LYS A 178 -2.26 -21.04 26.68
CA LYS A 178 -1.29 -21.33 25.63
C LYS A 178 -0.60 -20.06 25.14
N PHE A 179 -1.30 -18.93 25.10
CA PHE A 179 -0.71 -17.62 24.84
C PHE A 179 0.34 -17.26 25.90
N ALA A 180 -0.01 -17.43 27.19
CA ALA A 180 0.90 -17.18 28.30
C ALA A 180 2.11 -18.11 28.26
N GLN A 181 1.89 -19.42 28.03
CA GLN A 181 2.96 -20.41 27.86
C GLN A 181 3.86 -20.06 26.68
N PHE A 182 3.30 -19.70 25.54
CA PHE A 182 4.06 -19.32 24.34
C PHE A 182 4.90 -18.08 24.61
N ASN A 183 4.34 -17.02 25.20
CA ASN A 183 5.09 -15.80 25.51
C ASN A 183 6.14 -16.03 26.59
N GLU A 184 5.90 -16.93 27.54
CA GLU A 184 6.90 -17.31 28.53
C GLU A 184 8.06 -18.07 27.90
N GLN A 185 7.79 -19.03 27.01
CA GLN A 185 8.83 -19.70 26.23
C GLN A 185 9.56 -18.72 25.30
N ALA A 186 8.86 -17.77 24.69
CA ALA A 186 9.45 -16.72 23.88
C ALA A 186 10.37 -15.83 24.72
N ARG A 187 9.97 -15.42 25.94
CA ARG A 187 10.83 -14.70 26.88
C ARG A 187 12.08 -15.49 27.24
N GLN A 188 11.93 -16.77 27.55
CA GLN A 188 13.07 -17.65 27.88
C GLN A 188 14.04 -17.80 26.71
N ARG A 189 13.53 -17.77 25.47
CA ARG A 189 14.32 -17.84 24.23
C ARG A 189 14.75 -16.48 23.69
N SER A 190 14.33 -15.39 24.33
CA SER A 190 14.48 -14.01 23.83
C SER A 190 13.87 -13.75 22.45
N ASP A 191 12.85 -14.53 22.07
CA ASP A 191 12.07 -14.33 20.86
C ASP A 191 11.01 -13.22 21.04
N PRO A 192 10.54 -12.56 19.97
CA PRO A 192 9.44 -11.61 20.05
C PRO A 192 8.15 -12.25 20.59
N GLU A 193 7.66 -11.71 21.70
CA GLU A 193 6.36 -12.07 22.27
C GLU A 193 5.18 -11.67 21.36
N LEU A 194 4.10 -12.44 21.45
CA LEU A 194 2.82 -12.03 20.88
C LEU A 194 2.23 -10.92 21.75
N ARG A 195 1.80 -9.80 21.13
CA ARG A 195 1.35 -8.60 21.88
C ARG A 195 0.04 -8.80 22.63
N ASN A 196 -0.94 -9.43 21.98
CA ASN A 196 -2.22 -9.81 22.58
C ASN A 196 -2.79 -11.02 21.80
N PRO A 197 -3.74 -11.78 22.36
CA PRO A 197 -4.23 -13.00 21.72
C PRO A 197 -4.84 -12.78 20.33
N ARG A 198 -5.63 -11.71 20.13
CA ARG A 198 -6.28 -11.42 18.84
C ARG A 198 -5.29 -11.08 17.73
N ASN A 199 -4.42 -10.10 17.97
CA ASN A 199 -3.38 -9.71 17.01
C ASN A 199 -2.36 -10.82 16.83
N GLY A 200 -2.09 -11.58 17.89
CA GLY A 200 -1.29 -12.78 17.86
C GLY A 200 -1.88 -13.84 16.93
N ALA A 201 -3.19 -14.10 17.02
CA ALA A 201 -3.90 -15.02 16.14
C ALA A 201 -3.82 -14.56 14.68
N ALA A 202 -4.12 -13.28 14.41
CA ALA A 202 -4.05 -12.71 13.06
C ALA A 202 -2.66 -12.80 12.44
N GLY A 203 -1.63 -12.38 13.19
CA GLY A 203 -0.25 -12.44 12.75
C GLY A 203 0.22 -13.88 12.55
N SER A 204 -0.16 -14.80 13.46
CA SER A 204 0.20 -16.21 13.38
C SER A 204 -0.46 -16.92 12.19
N LEU A 205 -1.69 -16.56 11.87
CA LEU A 205 -2.42 -17.12 10.73
C LEU A 205 -1.91 -16.59 9.38
N ARG A 206 -1.33 -15.39 9.33
CA ARG A 206 -0.83 -14.75 8.10
C ARG A 206 0.70 -14.84 7.97
N GLN A 207 1.25 -16.04 8.18
CA GLN A 207 2.68 -16.31 7.97
C GLN A 207 2.95 -16.84 6.55
N LYS A 208 3.98 -16.35 5.89
CA LYS A 208 4.38 -16.83 4.55
C LYS A 208 4.88 -18.28 4.57
N ASP A 209 5.45 -18.66 5.70
CA ASP A 209 5.89 -20.02 5.97
C ASP A 209 4.90 -20.68 6.97
N PRO A 210 4.11 -21.67 6.52
CA PRO A 210 3.14 -22.37 7.37
C PRO A 210 3.78 -23.03 8.60
N ARG A 211 5.07 -23.37 8.56
CA ARG A 211 5.81 -23.93 9.70
C ARG A 211 5.87 -22.97 10.87
N VAL A 212 5.86 -21.65 10.59
CA VAL A 212 5.77 -20.63 11.65
C VAL A 212 4.38 -20.65 12.25
N THR A 213 3.31 -20.79 11.46
CA THR A 213 1.92 -20.92 11.98
C THR A 213 1.78 -22.16 12.86
N GLN A 214 2.35 -23.30 12.45
CA GLN A 214 2.30 -24.55 13.20
C GLN A 214 2.88 -24.42 14.62
N ALA A 215 3.97 -23.66 14.77
CA ALA A 215 4.59 -23.44 16.08
C ALA A 215 3.76 -22.51 16.99
N ARG A 216 2.69 -21.88 16.46
CA ARG A 216 1.82 -20.97 17.23
C ARG A 216 0.62 -21.77 17.73
N PRO A 217 0.18 -21.54 18.98
CA PRO A 217 -0.93 -22.28 19.56
C PRO A 217 -2.29 -21.76 19.08
N LEU A 218 -2.53 -21.81 17.77
CA LEU A 218 -3.80 -21.45 17.17
C LEU A 218 -4.86 -22.53 17.44
N ASN A 219 -6.09 -22.09 17.64
CA ASN A 219 -7.27 -22.94 17.74
C ASN A 219 -8.44 -22.25 17.00
N ILE A 220 -9.54 -22.97 16.76
CA ILE A 220 -10.71 -22.45 16.03
C ILE A 220 -12.00 -22.84 16.74
N TYR A 221 -13.00 -21.96 16.70
CA TYR A 221 -14.40 -22.32 16.91
C TYR A 221 -15.21 -22.04 15.64
N CYS A 222 -15.85 -23.06 15.08
CA CYS A 222 -16.80 -22.92 13.99
C CYS A 222 -18.13 -22.36 14.53
N HIS A 223 -18.71 -21.39 13.83
CA HIS A 223 -19.89 -20.65 14.30
C HIS A 223 -21.02 -20.56 13.25
N SER A 224 -20.80 -20.99 12.01
CA SER A 224 -21.85 -21.01 10.97
C SER A 224 -21.44 -21.83 9.75
N ILE A 225 -22.44 -22.26 8.97
CA ILE A 225 -22.28 -22.76 7.61
C ILE A 225 -22.62 -21.62 6.63
N GLY A 226 -21.72 -21.35 5.68
CA GLY A 226 -21.91 -20.39 4.59
C GLY A 226 -22.58 -21.04 3.39
N HIS A 227 -21.97 -20.91 2.21
CA HIS A 227 -22.45 -21.59 1.01
C HIS A 227 -22.45 -23.11 1.17
N ARG A 228 -23.49 -23.77 0.66
CA ARG A 228 -23.63 -25.23 0.63
C ARG A 228 -24.40 -25.66 -0.61
N SER A 229 -24.14 -26.86 -1.11
CA SER A 229 -24.95 -27.47 -2.16
C SER A 229 -26.35 -27.86 -1.65
N ASP A 230 -27.31 -27.97 -2.57
CA ASP A 230 -28.74 -28.16 -2.27
C ASP A 230 -29.10 -29.51 -1.64
N ASP A 231 -28.15 -30.44 -1.57
CA ASP A 231 -28.28 -31.76 -0.96
C ASP A 231 -28.25 -31.76 0.57
N LEU A 232 -27.96 -30.61 1.19
CA LEU A 232 -27.98 -30.43 2.64
C LEU A 232 -29.12 -29.50 3.09
N GLU A 233 -30.22 -30.13 3.51
CA GLU A 233 -31.31 -29.44 4.19
C GLU A 233 -30.97 -29.19 5.66
N LEU A 234 -31.05 -27.92 6.07
CA LEU A 234 -30.89 -27.47 7.45
C LEU A 234 -32.07 -26.56 7.79
N ARG A 235 -32.75 -26.85 8.89
CA ARG A 235 -33.86 -26.04 9.37
C ARG A 235 -33.36 -24.90 10.25
N THR A 236 -32.51 -25.20 11.23
CA THR A 236 -32.04 -24.22 12.21
C THR A 236 -30.52 -24.05 12.22
N HIS A 237 -30.06 -22.93 12.78
CA HIS A 237 -28.65 -22.64 13.01
C HIS A 237 -28.05 -23.60 14.04
N SER A 238 -28.81 -23.99 15.07
CA SER A 238 -28.42 -25.04 16.01
C SER A 238 -28.18 -26.38 15.31
N ASP A 239 -29.04 -26.79 14.37
CA ASP A 239 -28.84 -28.01 13.57
C ASP A 239 -27.55 -27.92 12.74
N ALA A 240 -27.25 -26.75 12.16
CA ALA A 240 -26.03 -26.52 11.39
C ALA A 240 -24.78 -26.69 12.25
N LEU A 241 -24.79 -26.15 13.47
CA LEU A 241 -23.67 -26.27 14.41
C LEU A 241 -23.51 -27.70 14.92
N HIS A 242 -24.62 -28.37 15.24
CA HIS A 242 -24.59 -29.78 15.60
C HIS A 242 -24.04 -30.63 14.45
N ARG A 243 -24.44 -30.34 13.21
CA ARG A 243 -23.89 -30.99 12.01
C ARG A 243 -22.38 -30.76 11.89
N CYS A 244 -21.91 -29.53 12.08
CA CYS A 244 -20.47 -29.22 12.13
C CYS A 244 -19.75 -30.07 13.18
N GLN A 245 -20.31 -30.23 14.38
CA GLN A 245 -19.75 -31.11 15.42
C GLN A 245 -19.68 -32.56 14.95
N THR A 246 -20.76 -33.11 14.37
CA THR A 246 -20.76 -34.49 13.85
C THR A 246 -19.74 -34.72 12.74
N TRP A 247 -19.36 -33.65 12.01
CA TRP A 247 -18.34 -33.68 10.97
C TRP A 247 -16.91 -33.49 11.49
N GLY A 248 -16.73 -33.38 12.81
CA GLY A 248 -15.40 -33.23 13.41
C GLY A 248 -14.95 -31.78 13.55
N CYS A 249 -15.82 -30.78 13.37
CA CYS A 249 -15.47 -29.39 13.62
C CYS A 249 -15.61 -29.04 15.12
N ARG A 250 -14.67 -28.24 15.64
CA ARG A 250 -14.74 -27.68 16.99
C ARG A 250 -15.78 -26.55 17.03
N VAL A 251 -16.83 -26.70 17.83
CA VAL A 251 -17.87 -25.68 18.07
C VAL A 251 -17.83 -25.27 19.53
N ASN A 252 -18.17 -24.00 19.84
CA ASN A 252 -18.08 -23.50 21.20
C ASN A 252 -19.07 -24.26 22.13
N PRO A 253 -18.63 -24.77 23.29
CA PRO A 253 -19.49 -25.57 24.16
C PRO A 253 -20.54 -24.74 24.93
N ARG A 254 -20.44 -23.41 24.91
CA ARG A 254 -21.36 -22.50 25.63
C ARG A 254 -22.44 -21.92 24.71
N ILE A 255 -22.79 -22.61 23.63
CA ILE A 255 -23.87 -22.18 22.74
C ILE A 255 -25.19 -22.72 23.27
N GLU A 256 -26.18 -21.85 23.40
CA GLU A 256 -27.49 -22.18 23.96
C GLU A 256 -28.60 -21.52 23.12
N THR A 257 -29.77 -22.17 23.06
CA THR A 257 -30.97 -21.64 22.40
C THR A 257 -32.02 -21.22 23.42
N PHE A 258 -32.81 -20.21 23.06
CA PHE A 258 -33.77 -19.55 23.94
C PHE A 258 -35.01 -19.12 23.18
N ASP A 259 -36.18 -19.40 23.74
CA ASP A 259 -37.47 -18.97 23.17
C ASP A 259 -37.85 -17.55 23.62
N ARG A 260 -37.14 -16.98 24.60
CA ARG A 260 -37.46 -15.68 25.20
C ARG A 260 -36.23 -14.79 25.31
N ILE A 261 -36.43 -13.49 25.07
CA ILE A 261 -35.37 -12.49 25.22
C ILE A 261 -34.91 -12.32 26.68
N GLU A 262 -35.78 -12.54 27.66
CA GLU A 262 -35.38 -12.50 29.07
C GLU A 262 -34.33 -13.56 29.40
N ASP A 263 -34.45 -14.75 28.80
CA ASP A 263 -33.50 -15.84 29.00
C ASP A 263 -32.17 -15.55 28.28
N CYS A 264 -32.23 -14.89 27.11
CA CYS A 264 -31.05 -14.36 26.44
C CYS A 264 -30.29 -13.36 27.31
N GLN A 265 -30.99 -12.47 28.03
CA GLN A 265 -30.34 -11.55 28.98
C GLN A 265 -29.64 -12.30 30.10
N HIS A 266 -30.30 -13.32 30.66
CA HIS A 266 -29.69 -14.14 31.70
C HIS A 266 -28.40 -14.80 31.21
N TYR A 267 -28.42 -15.36 30.00
CA TYR A 267 -27.24 -15.92 29.35
C TYR A 267 -26.13 -14.86 29.13
N ILE A 268 -26.48 -13.67 28.64
CA ILE A 268 -25.52 -12.57 28.45
C ILE A 268 -24.83 -12.21 29.77
N ASP A 269 -25.57 -12.12 30.88
CA ASP A 269 -25.05 -11.84 32.21
C ASP A 269 -24.17 -12.98 32.75
N GLN A 270 -24.58 -14.23 32.53
CA GLN A 270 -23.79 -15.41 32.91
C GLN A 270 -22.44 -15.46 32.17
N ILE A 271 -22.43 -15.25 30.85
CA ILE A 271 -21.20 -15.21 30.06
C ILE A 271 -20.32 -14.02 30.47
N TYR A 272 -20.93 -12.87 30.82
CA TYR A 272 -20.19 -11.71 31.32
C TYR A 272 -19.49 -12.01 32.64
N ALA A 273 -20.20 -12.65 33.59
CA ALA A 273 -19.65 -13.06 34.87
C ALA A 273 -18.55 -14.12 34.70
N ALA A 274 -18.73 -15.06 33.77
CA ALA A 274 -17.76 -16.11 33.47
C ALA A 274 -16.56 -15.60 32.63
N ARG A 275 -16.61 -14.40 32.05
CA ARG A 275 -15.61 -13.86 31.10
C ARG A 275 -14.17 -14.01 31.60
N ALA A 276 -13.91 -13.73 32.88
CA ALA A 276 -12.57 -13.81 33.46
C ALA A 276 -12.05 -15.26 33.64
N SER A 277 -12.95 -16.23 33.67
CA SER A 277 -12.64 -17.66 33.81
C SER A 277 -12.48 -18.40 32.47
N LEU A 278 -12.89 -17.77 31.36
CA LEU A 278 -12.77 -18.37 30.04
C LEU A 278 -11.30 -18.41 29.63
N ASN A 279 -10.88 -19.53 29.03
CA ASN A 279 -9.54 -19.68 28.49
C ASN A 279 -9.37 -19.03 27.10
N TYR A 280 -10.24 -18.11 26.73
CA TYR A 280 -10.21 -17.38 25.46
C TYR A 280 -10.89 -16.02 25.63
N LEU A 281 -10.48 -15.04 24.83
CA LEU A 281 -11.06 -13.70 24.89
C LEU A 281 -12.40 -13.65 24.17
N ILE A 282 -13.33 -12.90 24.77
CA ILE A 282 -14.61 -12.52 24.18
C ILE A 282 -14.83 -11.02 24.34
N ASP A 283 -15.47 -10.40 23.36
CA ASP A 283 -15.87 -8.98 23.37
C ASP A 283 -17.38 -8.78 23.51
N GLY A 284 -18.15 -9.86 23.67
CA GLY A 284 -19.60 -9.84 23.78
C GLY A 284 -20.23 -11.21 23.59
N VAL A 285 -21.52 -11.19 23.25
CA VAL A 285 -22.33 -12.34 22.82
C VAL A 285 -22.91 -12.03 21.45
N VAL A 286 -22.98 -13.02 20.57
CA VAL A 286 -23.75 -12.92 19.32
C VAL A 286 -25.11 -13.55 19.55
N VAL A 287 -26.16 -12.81 19.23
CA VAL A 287 -27.55 -13.28 19.24
C VAL A 287 -28.01 -13.41 17.80
N LYS A 288 -28.56 -14.57 17.43
CA LYS A 288 -29.06 -14.85 16.07
C LYS A 288 -30.47 -15.42 16.13
N VAL A 289 -31.26 -15.15 15.11
CA VAL A 289 -32.51 -15.89 14.85
C VAL A 289 -32.14 -17.32 14.48
N ASN A 290 -32.72 -18.32 15.17
CA ASN A 290 -32.27 -19.70 14.99
C ASN A 290 -32.80 -20.32 13.68
N ASP A 291 -34.00 -19.98 13.22
CA ASP A 291 -34.60 -20.56 12.02
C ASP A 291 -34.01 -19.98 10.71
N PHE A 292 -33.56 -20.84 9.79
CA PHE A 292 -32.95 -20.39 8.52
C PHE A 292 -33.96 -19.80 7.53
N GLN A 293 -35.24 -20.18 7.59
CA GLN A 293 -36.27 -19.55 6.76
C GLN A 293 -36.46 -18.10 7.21
N ASP A 294 -36.55 -17.86 8.51
CA ASP A 294 -36.63 -16.49 9.05
C ASP A 294 -35.37 -15.67 8.73
N GLN A 295 -34.17 -16.27 8.78
CA GLN A 295 -32.94 -15.59 8.35
C GLN A 295 -33.00 -15.17 6.86
N ARG A 296 -33.52 -16.03 5.99
CA ARG A 296 -33.71 -15.73 4.56
C ARG A 296 -34.72 -14.61 4.33
N ASP A 297 -35.86 -14.68 5.01
CA ASP A 297 -36.95 -13.70 4.90
C ASP A 297 -36.50 -12.32 5.42
N LEU A 298 -35.72 -12.27 6.51
CA LEU A 298 -35.13 -11.04 7.06
C LEU A 298 -34.04 -10.45 6.16
N GLY A 299 -33.27 -11.30 5.48
CA GLY A 299 -32.18 -10.89 4.59
C GLY A 299 -31.10 -10.04 5.28
N GLN A 300 -30.54 -9.10 4.53
CA GLN A 300 -29.40 -8.29 4.96
C GLN A 300 -29.51 -6.83 4.53
N LEU A 301 -28.75 -5.97 5.19
CA LEU A 301 -28.41 -4.61 4.73
C LEU A 301 -27.08 -4.65 3.96
N SER A 302 -26.58 -3.50 3.50
CA SER A 302 -25.37 -3.41 2.67
C SER A 302 -24.13 -4.11 3.23
N ARG A 303 -23.99 -4.22 4.56
CA ARG A 303 -22.82 -4.86 5.22
C ARG A 303 -23.13 -5.75 6.43
N GLN A 304 -24.41 -5.92 6.79
CA GLN A 304 -24.81 -6.61 8.02
C GLN A 304 -26.10 -7.42 7.84
N PRO A 305 -26.20 -8.63 8.42
CA PRO A 305 -27.43 -9.39 8.43
C PRO A 305 -28.49 -8.71 9.33
N ARG A 306 -29.77 -8.84 8.99
CA ARG A 306 -30.85 -8.37 9.87
C ARG A 306 -31.18 -9.35 10.98
N TRP A 307 -30.81 -10.60 10.80
CA TRP A 307 -31.12 -11.75 11.66
C TRP A 307 -30.04 -12.08 12.69
N ALA A 308 -28.96 -11.29 12.79
CA ALA A 308 -27.95 -11.45 13.83
C ALA A 308 -27.39 -10.11 14.32
N ILE A 309 -27.12 -10.03 15.62
CA ILE A 309 -26.58 -8.83 16.29
C ILE A 309 -25.53 -9.23 17.33
N ALA A 310 -24.50 -8.39 17.48
CA ALA A 310 -23.48 -8.54 18.51
C ALA A 310 -23.82 -7.65 19.72
N TYR A 311 -24.18 -8.27 20.84
CA TYR A 311 -24.28 -7.59 22.12
C TYR A 311 -22.88 -7.42 22.71
N LYS A 312 -22.34 -6.20 22.65
CA LYS A 312 -20.99 -5.89 23.16
C LYS A 312 -21.04 -5.55 24.63
N TYR A 313 -20.12 -6.15 25.39
CA TYR A 313 -19.93 -5.77 26.78
C TYR A 313 -19.34 -4.35 26.91
N PRO A 314 -19.61 -3.66 28.03
CA PRO A 314 -18.93 -2.42 28.34
C PRO A 314 -17.42 -2.62 28.29
N SER A 315 -16.73 -1.79 27.51
CA SER A 315 -15.27 -1.82 27.45
C SER A 315 -14.71 -1.45 28.82
N SER A 316 -13.63 -2.10 29.26
CA SER A 316 -13.12 -1.91 30.60
C SER A 316 -12.64 -0.47 30.76
N GLU A 317 -13.19 0.22 31.76
CA GLU A 317 -12.76 1.57 32.11
C GLU A 317 -11.52 1.49 33.00
N ALA A 318 -10.51 2.30 32.70
CA ALA A 318 -9.32 2.40 33.52
C ALA A 318 -9.04 3.84 33.90
N ARG A 319 -8.64 4.05 35.16
CA ARG A 319 -8.27 5.36 35.67
C ARG A 319 -6.76 5.55 35.54
N THR A 320 -6.34 6.70 35.04
CA THR A 320 -4.93 7.08 35.03
C THR A 320 -4.74 8.59 35.03
N LYS A 321 -3.50 9.04 35.17
CA LYS A 321 -3.14 10.46 35.21
C LYS A 321 -2.62 10.94 33.86
N VAL A 322 -3.07 12.11 33.41
CA VAL A 322 -2.49 12.81 32.25
C VAL A 322 -1.20 13.47 32.67
N LEU A 323 -0.09 13.07 32.05
CA LEU A 323 1.25 13.58 32.31
C LEU A 323 1.57 14.81 31.45
N ALA A 324 1.14 14.79 30.19
CA ALA A 324 1.33 15.87 29.23
C ALA A 324 0.31 15.76 28.09
N VAL A 325 0.23 16.78 27.24
CA VAL A 325 -0.51 16.72 25.97
C VAL A 325 0.45 17.10 24.85
N ASP A 326 0.68 16.16 23.94
CA ASP A 326 1.50 16.38 22.74
C ASP A 326 0.59 16.72 21.55
N TRP A 327 1.13 17.46 20.59
CA TRP A 327 0.42 17.82 19.36
C TRP A 327 1.04 17.10 18.17
N GLN A 328 0.28 16.19 17.57
CA GLN A 328 0.70 15.46 16.38
C GLN A 328 0.17 16.14 15.12
N VAL A 329 1.01 16.28 14.10
CA VAL A 329 0.62 16.86 12.81
C VAL A 329 0.28 15.72 11.85
N GLY A 330 -0.96 15.64 11.41
CA GLY A 330 -1.43 14.64 10.46
C GLY A 330 -1.00 14.93 9.02
N ARG A 331 -1.26 13.97 8.12
CA ARG A 331 -0.96 14.07 6.68
C ARG A 331 -1.58 15.29 5.98
N THR A 332 -2.69 15.79 6.50
CA THR A 332 -3.37 17.00 6.00
C THR A 332 -3.03 18.26 6.80
N GLY A 333 -2.02 18.19 7.68
CA GLY A 333 -1.60 19.31 8.50
C GLY A 333 -2.42 19.54 9.75
N ALA A 334 -3.46 18.74 10.01
CA ALA A 334 -4.27 18.82 11.21
C ALA A 334 -3.42 18.54 12.47
N LEU A 335 -3.46 19.44 13.44
CA LEU A 335 -2.81 19.30 14.74
C LEU A 335 -3.77 18.59 15.70
N THR A 336 -3.54 17.31 15.91
CA THR A 336 -4.34 16.46 16.79
C THR A 336 -3.69 16.38 18.18
N PRO A 337 -4.40 16.79 19.25
CA PRO A 337 -3.89 16.65 20.60
C PRO A 337 -3.95 15.20 21.09
N VAL A 338 -2.88 14.74 21.71
CA VAL A 338 -2.73 13.39 22.25
C VAL A 338 -2.28 13.47 23.71
N ALA A 339 -3.09 12.94 24.61
CA ALA A 339 -2.75 12.84 26.02
C ALA A 339 -1.66 11.79 26.24
N ARG A 340 -0.55 12.18 26.85
CA ARG A 340 0.42 11.28 27.47
C ARG A 340 -0.09 10.88 28.84
N LEU A 341 -0.17 9.59 29.09
CA LEU A 341 -0.78 9.03 30.27
C LEU A 341 0.27 8.31 31.11
N LYS A 342 0.09 8.30 32.42
CA LYS A 342 0.78 7.32 33.27
C LYS A 342 0.36 5.93 32.75
N PRO A 343 1.30 5.03 32.40
CA PRO A 343 0.95 3.74 31.82
C PRO A 343 -0.07 2.99 32.68
N VAL A 344 -1.16 2.56 32.06
CA VAL A 344 -2.26 1.84 32.73
C VAL A 344 -2.68 0.65 31.89
N TYR A 345 -2.99 -0.47 32.53
CA TYR A 345 -3.41 -1.68 31.85
C TYR A 345 -4.92 -1.65 31.58
N VAL A 346 -5.33 -1.78 30.31
CA VAL A 346 -6.74 -1.75 29.88
C VAL A 346 -6.99 -2.85 28.86
N ASP A 347 -7.84 -3.82 29.20
CA ASP A 347 -8.21 -4.93 28.30
C ASP A 347 -7.00 -5.64 27.67
N GLY A 348 -6.03 -6.05 28.48
CA GLY A 348 -4.88 -6.81 28.00
C GLY A 348 -3.73 -5.99 27.39
N VAL A 349 -3.85 -4.66 27.33
CA VAL A 349 -2.84 -3.78 26.72
C VAL A 349 -2.50 -2.62 27.64
N THR A 350 -1.21 -2.31 27.76
CA THR A 350 -0.76 -1.10 28.45
C THR A 350 -1.00 0.12 27.59
N VAL A 351 -1.89 1.00 28.03
CA VAL A 351 -2.19 2.28 27.40
C VAL A 351 -1.34 3.37 28.03
N SER A 352 -0.52 4.03 27.21
CA SER A 352 0.29 5.20 27.59
C SER A 352 -0.11 6.48 26.85
N ASN A 353 -0.99 6.37 25.84
CA ASN A 353 -1.46 7.50 25.04
C ASN A 353 -2.95 7.37 24.75
N ALA A 354 -3.66 8.49 24.73
CA ALA A 354 -5.06 8.55 24.30
C ALA A 354 -5.30 9.79 23.43
N THR A 355 -6.12 9.63 22.39
CA THR A 355 -6.51 10.77 21.55
C THR A 355 -7.45 11.70 22.32
N LEU A 356 -7.28 13.01 22.11
CA LEU A 356 -8.18 14.05 22.58
C LEU A 356 -9.00 14.65 21.44
N HIS A 357 -8.89 14.10 20.23
CA HIS A 357 -9.57 14.54 18.99
C HIS A 357 -9.23 15.95 18.52
N ASN A 358 -9.62 16.98 19.27
CA ASN A 358 -9.45 18.39 18.93
C ASN A 358 -9.50 19.30 20.17
N VAL A 359 -9.37 20.60 19.96
CA VAL A 359 -9.33 21.59 21.06
C VAL A 359 -10.69 21.72 21.76
N ASP A 360 -11.78 21.57 21.02
CA ASP A 360 -13.13 21.67 21.58
C ASP A 360 -13.43 20.51 22.52
N GLU A 361 -12.92 19.32 22.23
CA GLU A 361 -13.02 18.17 23.13
C GLU A 361 -12.20 18.37 24.41
N ILE A 362 -11.01 18.99 24.34
CA ILE A 362 -10.23 19.39 25.53
C ILE A 362 -11.05 20.35 26.39
N ARG A 363 -11.68 21.36 25.77
CA ARG A 363 -12.53 22.35 26.47
C ARG A 363 -13.77 21.69 27.06
N ARG A 364 -14.46 20.81 26.31
CA ARG A 364 -15.65 20.07 26.76
C ARG A 364 -15.34 19.19 27.97
N LEU A 365 -14.19 18.52 27.95
CA LEU A 365 -13.73 17.68 29.07
C LEU A 365 -13.23 18.52 30.26
N GLY A 366 -12.95 19.81 30.08
CA GLY A 366 -12.26 20.64 31.08
C GLY A 366 -10.88 20.08 31.42
N LEU A 367 -10.22 19.45 30.45
CA LEU A 367 -9.00 18.68 30.67
C LEU A 367 -7.80 19.59 30.95
N LYS A 368 -7.07 19.27 32.03
CA LYS A 368 -5.83 19.93 32.43
C LYS A 368 -4.70 18.91 32.57
N VAL A 369 -3.47 19.32 32.33
CA VAL A 369 -2.30 18.48 32.58
C VAL A 369 -2.19 18.19 34.09
N GLY A 370 -1.92 16.93 34.43
CA GLY A 370 -1.94 16.43 35.80
C GLY A 370 -3.31 15.95 36.28
N ALA A 371 -4.37 16.08 35.47
CA ALA A 371 -5.69 15.56 35.80
C ALA A 371 -5.70 14.03 35.83
N GLU A 372 -6.54 13.45 36.69
CA GLU A 372 -6.89 12.04 36.60
C GLU A 372 -8.08 11.87 35.66
N VAL A 373 -8.00 10.91 34.76
CA VAL A 373 -8.98 10.66 33.70
C VAL A 373 -9.44 9.22 33.70
N VAL A 374 -10.68 9.00 33.28
CA VAL A 374 -11.17 7.67 32.94
C VAL A 374 -10.99 7.45 31.44
N LEU A 375 -10.35 6.34 31.10
CA LEU A 375 -10.15 5.90 29.74
C LEU A 375 -11.09 4.77 29.40
N ARG A 376 -11.43 4.68 28.12
CA ARG A 376 -12.07 3.51 27.52
C ARG A 376 -11.38 3.20 26.21
N ARG A 377 -11.27 1.92 25.88
CA ARG A 377 -10.90 1.49 24.53
C ARG A 377 -12.17 1.44 23.67
N ALA A 378 -12.32 2.41 22.78
CA ALA A 378 -13.44 2.41 21.84
C ALA A 378 -13.22 1.28 20.82
N GLY A 379 -14.16 0.33 20.77
CA GLY A 379 -14.14 -0.78 19.81
C GLY A 379 -12.87 -1.64 19.87
N ASP A 380 -12.24 -1.76 21.05
CA ASP A 380 -11.00 -2.51 21.29
C ASP A 380 -9.76 -2.04 20.51
N VAL A 381 -9.76 -0.86 19.89
CA VAL A 381 -8.60 -0.41 19.06
C VAL A 381 -7.97 0.89 19.55
N ILE A 382 -8.74 1.95 19.82
CA ILE A 382 -8.19 3.28 20.12
C ILE A 382 -8.59 3.72 21.53
N PRO A 383 -7.61 4.00 22.43
CA PRO A 383 -7.90 4.55 23.76
C PRO A 383 -8.38 6.00 23.66
N GLN A 384 -9.49 6.30 24.33
CA GLN A 384 -10.08 7.63 24.40
C GLN A 384 -10.34 8.04 25.86
N VAL A 385 -10.15 9.33 26.14
CA VAL A 385 -10.55 9.94 27.42
C VAL A 385 -12.06 10.13 27.44
N LEU A 386 -12.75 9.51 28.40
CA LEU A 386 -14.20 9.66 28.58
C LEU A 386 -14.55 10.90 29.41
N ARG A 387 -13.88 11.03 30.56
CA ARG A 387 -14.16 12.07 31.55
C ARG A 387 -12.95 12.35 32.44
N VAL A 388 -12.91 13.56 32.96
CA VAL A 388 -11.96 13.99 33.99
C VAL A 388 -12.55 13.68 35.36
N VAL A 389 -11.76 13.04 36.23
CA VAL A 389 -12.11 12.65 37.60
C VAL A 389 -11.63 13.70 38.60
N SER A 390 -10.41 14.20 38.41
CA SER A 390 -9.81 15.22 39.27
C SER A 390 -9.20 16.35 38.45
N VAL A 391 -9.26 17.56 39.00
CA VAL A 391 -8.80 18.77 38.32
C VAL A 391 -7.27 18.76 38.25
N GLY A 392 -6.73 18.87 37.03
CA GLY A 392 -5.30 19.04 36.80
C GLY A 392 -4.83 20.45 37.18
N GLN A 393 -3.51 20.64 37.23
CA GLN A 393 -2.92 21.88 37.73
C GLN A 393 -2.63 22.89 36.61
N GLN A 394 -2.39 22.43 35.38
CA GLN A 394 -1.91 23.26 34.28
C GLN A 394 -2.85 23.18 33.07
N GLU A 395 -3.17 24.34 32.48
CA GLU A 395 -3.96 24.42 31.24
C GLU A 395 -3.23 23.77 30.07
N VAL A 396 -3.98 23.17 29.14
CA VAL A 396 -3.40 22.61 27.92
C VAL A 396 -3.12 23.77 26.95
N GLU A 397 -1.84 24.05 26.70
CA GLU A 397 -1.44 25.08 25.75
C GLU A 397 -1.68 24.65 24.31
N VAL A 398 -2.41 25.48 23.57
CA VAL A 398 -2.67 25.29 22.15
C VAL A 398 -1.52 25.89 21.34
N PRO A 399 -0.84 25.11 20.49
CA PRO A 399 0.35 25.56 19.77
C PRO A 399 -0.03 26.61 18.73
N LYS A 400 0.65 27.76 18.78
CA LYS A 400 0.57 28.81 17.75
C LYS A 400 1.44 28.50 16.52
N TYR A 401 2.37 27.55 16.67
CA TYR A 401 3.30 27.12 15.64
C TYR A 401 3.29 25.59 15.54
N CYS A 402 3.44 25.08 14.32
CA CYS A 402 3.53 23.67 14.02
C CYS A 402 4.73 23.05 14.75
N PRO A 403 4.55 21.98 15.55
CA PRO A 403 5.64 21.35 16.29
C PRO A 403 6.62 20.59 15.39
N VAL A 404 6.27 20.38 14.10
CA VAL A 404 7.11 19.66 13.13
C VAL A 404 7.96 20.62 12.29
N CYS A 405 7.36 21.66 11.72
CA CYS A 405 8.07 22.57 10.79
C CYS A 405 8.24 24.00 11.31
N GLY A 406 7.68 24.34 12.47
CA GLY A 406 7.76 25.69 13.05
C GLY A 406 6.88 26.76 12.39
N SER A 407 6.24 26.46 11.25
CA SER A 407 5.33 27.41 10.58
C SER A 407 4.08 27.68 11.42
N ALA A 408 3.34 28.75 11.09
CA ALA A 408 2.13 29.10 11.83
C ALA A 408 1.12 27.94 11.87
N ALA A 409 0.49 27.74 13.02
CA ALA A 409 -0.65 26.85 13.19
C ALA A 409 -1.90 27.73 13.35
N ARG A 410 -2.82 27.66 12.38
CA ARG A 410 -4.04 28.47 12.38
C ARG A 410 -5.25 27.57 12.54
N GLN A 411 -6.21 28.05 13.32
CA GLN A 411 -7.52 27.43 13.40
C GLN A 411 -8.25 27.64 12.08
N ASP A 412 -8.86 26.59 11.55
CA ASP A 412 -9.66 26.69 10.33
C ASP A 412 -10.81 27.69 10.51
N PRO A 413 -11.29 28.29 9.40
CA PRO A 413 -12.43 29.20 9.46
C PRO A 413 -13.70 28.58 10.08
N ASP A 414 -13.87 27.26 9.97
CA ASP A 414 -14.98 26.49 10.55
C ASP A 414 -14.82 26.20 12.06
N GLY A 415 -13.68 26.58 12.65
CA GLY A 415 -13.49 26.65 14.09
C GLY A 415 -13.17 25.35 14.83
N VAL A 416 -13.11 24.19 14.19
CA VAL A 416 -12.95 22.90 14.93
C VAL A 416 -11.52 22.38 14.97
N VAL A 417 -10.75 22.58 13.90
CA VAL A 417 -9.43 21.95 13.71
C VAL A 417 -8.37 23.01 13.49
N ILE A 418 -7.20 22.81 14.09
CA ILE A 418 -6.02 23.65 13.88
C ILE A 418 -5.13 22.97 12.85
N ARG A 419 -4.66 23.72 11.86
CA ARG A 419 -3.78 23.20 10.81
C ARG A 419 -2.48 23.97 10.70
N CYS A 420 -1.42 23.23 10.35
CA CYS A 420 -0.16 23.77 9.89
C CYS A 420 -0.36 24.48 8.54
N THR A 421 0.01 25.75 8.44
CA THR A 421 -0.12 26.56 7.21
C THR A 421 0.88 26.20 6.12
N GLU A 422 1.92 25.43 6.47
CA GLU A 422 2.96 24.97 5.57
C GLU A 422 2.55 23.65 4.91
N ARG A 423 1.84 23.74 3.80
CA ARG A 423 1.21 22.58 3.15
C ARG A 423 2.22 21.70 2.43
N MET A 424 3.07 22.33 1.62
CA MET A 424 3.93 21.64 0.67
C MET A 424 5.32 21.31 1.22
N LEU A 425 5.78 22.03 2.25
CA LEU A 425 7.14 21.88 2.80
C LEU A 425 7.18 21.17 4.16
N CYS A 426 6.05 21.11 4.88
CA CYS A 426 5.99 20.41 6.17
C CYS A 426 6.25 18.91 5.97
N SER A 427 7.27 18.36 6.64
CA SER A 427 7.63 16.94 6.52
C SER A 427 6.49 15.99 6.89
N ALA A 428 5.59 16.39 7.79
CA ALA A 428 4.40 15.62 8.14
C ALA A 428 3.34 15.56 7.02
N GLN A 429 3.33 16.53 6.10
CA GLN A 429 2.37 16.64 4.99
C GLN A 429 2.96 16.26 3.64
N ARG A 430 4.30 16.23 3.53
CA ARG A 430 5.05 16.12 2.27
C ARG A 430 4.61 14.96 1.38
N LYS A 431 4.45 13.76 1.97
CA LYS A 431 4.01 12.55 1.26
C LYS A 431 2.65 12.75 0.59
N GLU A 432 1.67 13.25 1.35
CA GLU A 432 0.32 13.51 0.84
C GLU A 432 0.30 14.66 -0.16
N SER A 433 1.07 15.72 0.08
CA SER A 433 1.18 16.86 -0.84
C SER A 433 1.72 16.45 -2.20
N ILE A 434 2.78 15.62 -2.24
CA ILE A 434 3.38 15.14 -3.49
C ILE A 434 2.44 14.18 -4.21
N ARG A 435 1.78 13.26 -3.50
CA ARG A 435 0.74 12.38 -4.07
C ARG A 435 -0.38 13.16 -4.72
N HIS A 436 -0.93 14.14 -3.98
CA HIS A 436 -2.00 14.99 -4.49
C HIS A 436 -1.58 15.75 -5.74
N PHE A 437 -0.37 16.35 -5.71
CA PHE A 437 0.20 17.07 -6.85
C PHE A 437 0.36 16.18 -8.09
N ALA A 438 0.82 14.93 -7.90
CA ALA A 438 1.01 13.96 -8.98
C ALA A 438 -0.27 13.26 -9.46
N SER A 439 -1.39 13.42 -8.73
CA SER A 439 -2.63 12.69 -8.99
C SER A 439 -3.23 12.99 -10.36
N ARG A 440 -4.13 12.09 -10.79
CA ARG A 440 -4.84 12.18 -12.08
C ARG A 440 -5.71 13.44 -12.22
N GLY A 441 -6.19 14.03 -11.13
CA GLY A 441 -6.93 15.30 -11.17
C GLY A 441 -6.01 16.53 -11.27
N ALA A 442 -4.73 16.38 -10.90
CA ALA A 442 -3.74 17.45 -10.80
C ALA A 442 -2.75 17.42 -11.98
N LEU A 443 -1.47 17.06 -11.78
CA LEU A 443 -0.47 17.12 -12.85
C LEU A 443 -0.37 15.82 -13.66
N ASP A 444 -1.12 14.77 -13.29
CA ASP A 444 -1.16 13.47 -13.99
C ASP A 444 0.21 12.83 -14.22
N ILE A 445 1.01 12.72 -13.16
CA ILE A 445 2.35 12.13 -13.26
C ILE A 445 2.22 10.61 -13.18
N GLU A 446 1.91 9.99 -14.32
CA GLU A 446 1.83 8.54 -14.47
C GLU A 446 3.15 7.87 -14.03
N GLY A 447 3.05 6.77 -13.28
CA GLY A 447 4.20 6.04 -12.74
C GLY A 447 4.70 6.51 -11.37
N LEU A 448 4.25 7.67 -10.87
CA LEU A 448 4.56 8.11 -9.50
C LEU A 448 3.53 7.59 -8.48
N GLY A 449 3.59 6.29 -8.18
CA GLY A 449 2.68 5.64 -7.22
C GLY A 449 2.99 5.94 -5.74
N ASP A 450 2.05 5.62 -4.86
CA ASP A 450 2.12 5.94 -3.42
C ASP A 450 3.40 5.44 -2.73
N ASN A 451 3.86 4.23 -3.08
CA ASN A 451 5.07 3.62 -2.53
C ASN A 451 6.35 4.31 -3.04
N THR A 452 6.33 4.79 -4.29
CA THR A 452 7.46 5.54 -4.87
C THR A 452 7.60 6.90 -4.21
N VAL A 453 6.47 7.59 -3.97
CA VAL A 453 6.47 8.86 -3.22
C VAL A 453 6.98 8.64 -1.79
N ASP A 454 6.49 7.60 -1.10
CA ASP A 454 6.97 7.27 0.24
C ASP A 454 8.48 7.06 0.26
N PHE A 455 8.99 6.24 -0.65
CA PHE A 455 10.41 5.94 -0.80
C PHE A 455 11.27 7.20 -1.01
N LEU A 456 10.92 8.00 -2.02
CA LEU A 456 11.71 9.18 -2.37
C LEU A 456 11.64 10.27 -1.29
N VAL A 457 10.52 10.39 -0.58
CA VAL A 457 10.39 11.30 0.56
C VAL A 457 11.18 10.80 1.77
N ASP A 458 11.13 9.51 2.09
CA ASP A 458 11.85 8.93 3.24
C ASP A 458 13.37 8.97 3.04
N LEU A 459 13.85 8.95 1.79
CA LEU A 459 15.25 9.21 1.45
C LEU A 459 15.63 10.70 1.43
N ASP A 460 14.69 11.59 1.75
CA ASP A 460 14.83 13.05 1.68
C ASP A 460 15.28 13.56 0.29
N VAL A 461 14.98 12.78 -0.75
CA VAL A 461 15.20 13.12 -2.17
C VAL A 461 14.13 14.10 -2.62
N LEU A 462 12.88 13.84 -2.26
CA LEU A 462 11.78 14.79 -2.46
C LEU A 462 11.49 15.52 -1.16
N LYS A 463 11.59 16.86 -1.20
CA LYS A 463 11.27 17.77 -0.09
C LYS A 463 10.01 18.58 -0.35
N SER A 464 9.66 18.71 -1.62
CA SER A 464 8.53 19.44 -2.16
C SER A 464 8.17 18.87 -3.54
N PRO A 465 7.01 19.23 -4.11
CA PRO A 465 6.70 18.89 -5.49
C PRO A 465 7.65 19.48 -6.54
N LEU A 466 8.39 20.56 -6.21
CA LEU A 466 9.38 21.16 -7.11
C LEU A 466 10.52 20.18 -7.42
N ASP A 467 10.94 19.39 -6.42
CA ASP A 467 12.07 18.46 -6.54
C ASP A 467 11.83 17.38 -7.59
N LEU A 468 10.56 17.05 -7.89
CA LEU A 468 10.20 16.11 -8.97
C LEU A 468 10.83 16.55 -10.29
N TYR A 469 10.79 17.84 -10.60
CA TYR A 469 11.26 18.38 -11.87
C TYR A 469 12.77 18.52 -11.97
N HIS A 470 13.49 18.26 -10.88
CA HIS A 470 14.95 18.19 -10.83
C HIS A 470 15.49 16.76 -10.92
N LEU A 471 14.63 15.74 -10.82
CA LEU A 471 15.03 14.34 -10.93
C LEU A 471 15.46 13.99 -12.35
N THR A 472 16.62 13.37 -12.46
CA THR A 472 17.11 12.78 -13.72
C THR A 472 16.75 11.30 -13.82
N SER A 473 16.66 10.78 -15.05
CA SER A 473 16.48 9.33 -15.28
C SER A 473 17.61 8.52 -14.64
N ASP A 474 18.83 9.06 -14.64
CA ASP A 474 20.01 8.42 -14.05
C ASP A 474 19.89 8.34 -12.53
N GLU A 475 19.45 9.40 -11.85
CA GLU A 475 19.19 9.37 -10.41
C GLU A 475 18.07 8.39 -10.07
N LEU A 476 16.97 8.39 -10.83
CA LEU A 476 15.85 7.45 -10.66
C LEU A 476 16.30 5.98 -10.84
N ALA A 477 17.13 5.70 -11.83
CA ALA A 477 17.73 4.39 -12.08
C ALA A 477 18.80 4.01 -11.04
N THR A 478 19.45 4.99 -10.39
CA THR A 478 20.44 4.70 -9.34
C THR A 478 19.78 4.05 -8.11
N PHE A 479 18.50 4.32 -7.88
CA PHE A 479 17.73 3.70 -6.79
C PHE A 479 17.36 2.22 -7.05
N GLU A 480 17.68 1.67 -8.23
CA GLU A 480 17.60 0.25 -8.60
C GLU A 480 18.81 -0.58 -8.13
N ARG A 481 19.99 0.04 -8.14
CA ARG A 481 21.28 -0.67 -8.28
C ARG A 481 21.83 -1.36 -7.02
N ILE A 482 21.03 -1.46 -5.97
CA ILE A 482 21.45 -2.05 -4.69
C ILE A 482 21.08 -3.54 -4.58
N GLY A 483 20.55 -4.18 -5.65
CA GLY A 483 20.01 -5.54 -5.55
C GLY A 483 20.13 -6.53 -6.71
N GLU A 484 20.96 -6.31 -7.75
CA GLU A 484 21.09 -7.26 -8.88
C GLU A 484 22.12 -8.39 -8.66
N PRO A 485 21.95 -9.59 -9.26
CA PRO A 485 22.93 -10.68 -9.22
C PRO A 485 24.23 -10.38 -10.01
N ASN A 486 25.35 -10.92 -9.53
CA ASN A 486 26.72 -10.74 -10.08
C ASN A 486 26.83 -10.94 -11.60
N SER A 487 26.29 -12.04 -12.11
CA SER A 487 26.46 -12.46 -13.50
C SER A 487 25.80 -11.52 -14.50
N GLU A 488 24.67 -10.92 -14.12
CA GLU A 488 23.96 -9.97 -14.97
C GLU A 488 24.67 -8.61 -14.99
N ARG A 489 25.24 -8.18 -13.86
CA ARG A 489 26.01 -6.92 -13.77
C ARG A 489 27.29 -6.97 -14.58
N ILE A 490 28.04 -8.07 -14.49
CA ILE A 490 29.25 -8.31 -15.31
C ILE A 490 28.88 -8.37 -16.80
N SER A 491 27.82 -9.10 -17.15
CA SER A 491 27.33 -9.17 -18.53
C SER A 491 26.95 -7.79 -19.07
N ASN A 492 26.28 -6.97 -18.26
CA ASN A 492 25.86 -5.63 -18.64
C ASN A 492 27.04 -4.65 -18.71
N ALA A 493 28.04 -4.77 -17.84
CA ALA A 493 29.27 -4.01 -17.89
C ALA A 493 30.10 -4.35 -19.14
N GLN A 494 30.25 -5.64 -19.45
CA GLN A 494 30.96 -6.12 -20.64
C GLN A 494 30.23 -5.65 -21.92
N LYS A 495 28.89 -5.74 -21.98
CA LYS A 495 28.08 -5.16 -23.08
C LYS A 495 28.32 -3.66 -23.27
N ARG A 496 28.52 -2.90 -22.19
CA ARG A 496 28.83 -1.45 -22.27
C ARG A 496 30.22 -1.20 -22.83
N ILE A 497 31.22 -1.99 -22.43
CA ILE A 497 32.59 -1.92 -22.99
C ILE A 497 32.57 -2.26 -24.47
N ASP A 498 31.88 -3.35 -24.86
CA ASP A 498 31.80 -3.78 -26.26
C ASP A 498 31.03 -2.77 -27.13
N LYS A 499 29.94 -2.21 -26.60
CA LYS A 499 29.20 -1.13 -27.27
C LYS A 499 30.07 0.12 -27.46
N PHE A 500 30.80 0.54 -26.44
CA PHE A 500 31.71 1.68 -26.53
C PHE A 500 32.81 1.43 -27.58
N ALA A 501 33.40 0.23 -27.57
CA ALA A 501 34.42 -0.15 -28.53
C ALA A 501 33.89 -0.15 -29.97
N PHE A 502 32.67 -0.66 -30.16
CA PHE A 502 32.03 -0.70 -31.47
C PHE A 502 31.63 0.70 -31.97
N GLU A 503 31.08 1.58 -31.13
CA GLU A 503 30.79 2.97 -31.50
C GLU A 503 32.05 3.74 -31.91
N ARG A 504 33.17 3.52 -31.20
CA ARG A 504 34.47 4.14 -31.53
C ARG A 504 35.05 3.60 -32.82
N TYR A 505 34.93 2.29 -33.04
CA TYR A 505 35.30 1.68 -34.31
C TYR A 505 34.50 2.26 -35.47
N VAL A 506 33.17 2.31 -35.37
CA VAL A 506 32.29 2.89 -36.40
C VAL A 506 32.62 4.36 -36.65
N LEU A 507 32.94 5.12 -35.60
CA LEU A 507 33.39 6.50 -35.74
C LEU A 507 34.74 6.61 -36.46
N SER A 508 35.69 5.69 -36.20
CA SER A 508 37.02 5.67 -36.83
C SER A 508 36.99 5.29 -38.31
N LEU A 509 35.92 4.63 -38.78
CA LEU A 509 35.70 4.34 -40.19
C LEU A 509 35.37 5.59 -41.01
N GLU A 510 35.06 6.72 -40.37
CA GLU A 510 34.71 7.97 -41.03
C GLU A 510 33.61 7.80 -42.09
N ILE A 511 32.59 6.99 -41.76
CA ILE A 511 31.49 6.67 -42.68
C ILE A 511 30.87 7.98 -43.21
N PRO A 512 30.82 8.17 -44.56
CA PRO A 512 30.27 9.36 -45.16
C PRO A 512 28.85 9.66 -44.64
N HIS A 513 28.53 10.94 -44.41
CA HIS A 513 27.22 11.39 -43.94
C HIS A 513 26.76 10.90 -42.56
N LEU A 514 27.54 10.04 -41.87
CA LEU A 514 27.26 9.62 -40.50
C LEU A 514 27.68 10.70 -39.51
N LYS A 515 26.72 11.52 -39.08
CA LYS A 515 26.95 12.53 -38.04
C LYS A 515 27.09 11.90 -36.66
N LYS A 516 27.97 12.46 -35.81
CA LYS A 516 28.18 12.03 -34.41
C LYS A 516 26.88 11.89 -33.59
N ALA A 517 25.91 12.79 -33.81
CA ALA A 517 24.61 12.76 -33.13
C ALA A 517 23.76 11.51 -33.44
N LYS A 518 24.05 10.81 -34.55
CA LYS A 518 23.35 9.59 -34.99
C LYS A 518 24.19 8.32 -34.77
N LEU A 519 25.43 8.44 -34.30
CA LEU A 519 26.38 7.34 -34.12
C LEU A 519 25.84 6.22 -33.22
N THR A 520 25.22 6.58 -32.08
CA THR A 520 24.66 5.60 -31.14
C THR A 520 23.47 4.85 -31.72
N ALA A 521 22.56 5.54 -32.41
CA ALA A 521 21.43 4.90 -33.09
C ALA A 521 21.90 3.96 -34.21
N PHE A 522 22.89 4.41 -34.99
CA PHE A 522 23.52 3.63 -36.06
C PHE A 522 24.22 2.39 -35.54
N SER A 523 25.03 2.53 -34.49
CA SER A 523 25.76 1.43 -33.86
C SER A 523 24.84 0.44 -33.15
N ASN A 524 23.69 0.90 -32.61
CA ASN A 524 22.68 0.00 -32.04
C ASN A 524 22.01 -0.87 -33.10
N LYS A 525 21.65 -0.31 -34.27
CA LYS A 525 21.04 -1.09 -35.36
C LYS A 525 22.03 -2.11 -35.92
N PHE A 526 23.25 -1.66 -36.21
CA PHE A 526 24.28 -2.48 -36.84
C PHE A 526 25.26 -3.02 -35.80
N SER A 527 24.75 -3.70 -34.77
CA SER A 527 25.44 -4.01 -33.50
C SER A 527 26.76 -4.79 -33.59
N HIS A 528 27.10 -5.38 -34.74
CA HIS A 528 28.38 -6.06 -35.01
C HIS A 528 28.77 -5.94 -36.48
N LEU A 529 30.04 -6.17 -36.80
CA LEU A 529 30.61 -6.00 -38.14
C LEU A 529 29.83 -6.72 -39.23
N SER A 530 29.37 -7.95 -39.00
CA SER A 530 28.60 -8.72 -40.00
C SER A 530 27.31 -8.02 -40.42
N LYS A 531 26.61 -7.39 -39.47
CA LYS A 531 25.40 -6.60 -39.75
C LYS A 531 25.73 -5.27 -40.43
N LEU A 532 26.84 -4.64 -40.03
CA LEU A 532 27.30 -3.40 -40.64
C LEU A 532 27.69 -3.61 -42.11
N VAL A 533 28.40 -4.69 -42.42
CA VAL A 533 28.79 -5.07 -43.79
C VAL A 533 27.58 -5.46 -44.65
N ALA A 534 26.55 -6.05 -44.02
CA ALA A 534 25.31 -6.45 -44.69
C ALA A 534 24.24 -5.35 -44.73
N ALA A 535 24.56 -4.11 -44.35
CA ALA A 535 23.60 -3.02 -44.28
C ALA A 535 22.97 -2.74 -45.66
N SER A 536 21.64 -2.75 -45.71
CA SER A 536 20.88 -2.34 -46.88
C SER A 536 20.61 -0.83 -46.87
N GLU A 537 20.30 -0.25 -48.03
CA GLU A 537 19.90 1.17 -48.13
C GLU A 537 18.69 1.47 -47.25
N GLU A 538 17.71 0.56 -47.23
CA GLU A 538 16.51 0.66 -46.40
C GLU A 538 16.84 0.65 -44.90
N ASP A 539 17.78 -0.21 -44.48
CA ASP A 539 18.24 -0.24 -43.10
C ASP A 539 18.92 1.08 -42.69
N VAL A 540 19.75 1.65 -43.55
CA VAL A 540 20.45 2.91 -43.28
C VAL A 540 19.46 4.08 -43.19
N LEU A 541 18.48 4.15 -44.09
CA LEU A 541 17.41 5.16 -44.09
C LEU A 541 16.56 5.08 -42.82
N SER A 542 16.23 3.86 -42.37
CA SER A 542 15.41 3.63 -41.17
C SER A 542 16.06 4.20 -39.90
N VAL A 543 17.39 4.24 -39.84
CA VAL A 543 18.13 4.68 -38.64
C VAL A 543 18.54 6.14 -38.71
N LEU A 544 19.03 6.59 -39.87
CA LEU A 544 19.62 7.91 -39.97
C LEU A 544 18.60 9.03 -40.15
N GLY A 545 17.39 8.73 -40.64
CA GLY A 545 16.20 9.59 -40.62
C GLY A 545 16.46 11.05 -41.04
N GLY A 546 16.08 11.40 -42.27
CA GLY A 546 16.31 12.74 -42.83
C GLY A 546 17.61 12.86 -43.66
N ILE A 547 18.15 11.73 -44.14
CA ILE A 547 19.18 11.71 -45.18
C ILE A 547 18.53 11.33 -46.53
N GLU A 548 19.06 11.84 -47.63
CA GLU A 548 18.60 11.50 -48.98
C GLU A 548 19.00 10.05 -49.35
N GLU A 549 18.21 9.40 -50.22
CA GLU A 549 18.49 8.04 -50.71
C GLU A 549 19.87 7.92 -51.38
N THR A 550 20.33 9.00 -52.02
CA THR A 550 21.67 9.14 -52.59
C THR A 550 22.76 8.98 -51.55
N ASN A 551 22.59 9.58 -50.36
CA ASN A 551 23.55 9.47 -49.26
C ASN A 551 23.54 8.09 -48.60
N ALA A 552 22.37 7.43 -48.52
CA ALA A 552 22.26 6.06 -48.04
C ALA A 552 22.99 5.06 -48.97
N LYS A 553 22.87 5.25 -50.30
CA LYS A 553 23.64 4.51 -51.32
C LYS A 553 25.14 4.68 -51.15
N GLU A 554 25.60 5.91 -50.91
CA GLU A 554 27.02 6.19 -50.68
C GLU A 554 27.56 5.50 -49.42
N ILE A 555 26.78 5.45 -48.34
CA ILE A 555 27.14 4.71 -47.11
C ILE A 555 27.28 3.21 -47.39
N CYS A 556 26.30 2.59 -48.05
CA CYS A 556 26.34 1.15 -48.36
C CYS A 556 27.51 0.81 -49.29
N SER A 557 27.76 1.63 -50.31
CA SER A 557 28.90 1.48 -51.22
C SER A 557 30.24 1.64 -50.51
N PHE A 558 30.35 2.62 -49.60
CA PHE A 558 31.53 2.81 -48.75
C PHE A 558 31.81 1.57 -47.90
N LEU A 559 30.79 1.02 -47.23
CA LEU A 559 30.92 -0.18 -46.39
C LEU A 559 31.33 -1.40 -47.24
N GLN A 560 30.70 -1.63 -48.39
CA GLN A 560 31.06 -2.73 -49.29
C GLN A 560 32.50 -2.62 -49.81
N LYS A 561 32.93 -1.41 -50.19
CA LYS A 561 34.30 -1.17 -50.68
C LYS A 561 35.33 -1.31 -49.57
N THR A 562 35.02 -0.82 -48.37
CA THR A 562 35.92 -0.85 -47.20
C THR A 562 36.14 -2.27 -46.68
N PHE A 563 35.17 -3.19 -46.86
CA PHE A 563 35.21 -4.54 -46.28
C PHE A 563 35.32 -5.68 -47.32
N ASN A 564 35.74 -5.39 -48.56
CA ASN A 564 35.79 -6.38 -49.64
C ASN A 564 37.02 -7.31 -49.64
N ASP A 565 38.12 -6.94 -48.97
CA ASP A 565 39.29 -7.83 -48.73
C ASP A 565 39.13 -8.50 -47.36
N ARG A 566 38.41 -9.63 -47.34
CA ARG A 566 37.74 -10.12 -46.13
C ARG A 566 38.64 -10.67 -45.02
N ASP A 567 39.88 -11.08 -45.29
CA ASP A 567 40.67 -11.80 -44.28
C ASP A 567 41.62 -10.89 -43.48
N ASP A 568 42.28 -9.92 -44.11
CA ASP A 568 43.18 -8.98 -43.42
C ASP A 568 42.40 -7.89 -42.65
N LEU A 569 41.21 -7.51 -43.14
CA LEU A 569 40.35 -6.52 -42.48
C LEU A 569 39.62 -7.06 -41.25
N ILE A 570 39.35 -8.36 -41.17
CA ILE A 570 38.80 -8.97 -39.95
C ILE A 570 39.87 -9.01 -38.87
N ALA A 571 41.12 -9.34 -39.22
CA ALA A 571 42.25 -9.30 -38.29
C ALA A 571 42.52 -7.85 -37.81
N LEU A 572 42.51 -6.88 -38.72
CA LEU A 572 42.65 -5.46 -38.39
C LEU A 572 41.45 -4.95 -37.56
N HIS A 573 40.23 -5.36 -37.88
CA HIS A 573 39.01 -5.05 -37.11
C HIS A 573 39.12 -5.60 -35.69
N GLN A 574 39.52 -6.87 -35.53
CA GLN A 574 39.71 -7.48 -34.23
C GLN A 574 40.79 -6.73 -33.44
N GLN A 575 41.89 -6.34 -34.09
CA GLN A 575 42.96 -5.56 -33.45
C GLN A 575 42.51 -4.16 -33.01
N VAL A 576 41.74 -3.45 -33.84
CA VAL A 576 41.23 -2.10 -33.53
C VAL A 576 40.11 -2.15 -32.48
N VAL A 577 39.21 -3.13 -32.56
CA VAL A 577 38.17 -3.35 -31.54
C VAL A 577 38.81 -3.73 -30.21
N GLN A 578 39.84 -4.58 -30.21
CA GLN A 578 40.58 -4.92 -29.00
C GLN A 578 41.28 -3.69 -28.40
N GLN A 579 41.80 -2.78 -29.22
CA GLN A 579 42.34 -1.49 -28.78
C GLN A 579 41.26 -0.61 -28.14
N TYR A 580 40.06 -0.51 -28.73
CA TYR A 580 38.97 0.29 -28.14
C TYR A 580 38.28 -0.39 -26.95
N GLN A 581 38.28 -1.72 -26.86
CA GLN A 581 37.87 -2.47 -25.66
C GLN A 581 38.80 -2.16 -24.49
N LYS A 582 40.12 -2.07 -24.75
CA LYS A 582 41.10 -1.59 -23.78
C LYS A 582 40.78 -0.17 -23.33
N GLU A 583 40.45 0.76 -24.24
CA GLU A 583 40.01 2.12 -23.86
C GLU A 583 38.67 2.15 -23.08
N GLY A 584 37.72 1.29 -23.45
CA GLY A 584 36.45 1.11 -22.75
C GLY A 584 36.65 0.57 -21.34
N LEU A 585 37.57 -0.37 -21.17
CA LEU A 585 37.99 -0.92 -19.88
C LEU A 585 38.70 0.14 -19.03
N VAL A 586 39.60 0.96 -19.61
CA VAL A 586 40.22 2.11 -18.92
C VAL A 586 39.16 3.05 -18.38
N ARG A 587 38.17 3.38 -19.22
CA ARG A 587 37.09 4.29 -18.86
C ARG A 587 36.22 3.69 -17.75
N TYR A 588 35.81 2.44 -17.89
CA TYR A 588 35.01 1.73 -16.91
C TYR A 588 35.72 1.64 -15.55
N LEU A 589 36.98 1.22 -15.53
CA LEU A 589 37.80 1.16 -14.30
C LEU A 589 38.03 2.54 -13.68
N GLY A 590 38.16 3.59 -14.51
CA GLY A 590 38.27 4.98 -14.05
C GLY A 590 36.96 5.54 -13.46
N GLU A 591 35.81 5.04 -13.92
CA GLU A 591 34.47 5.42 -13.43
C GLU A 591 34.13 4.77 -12.07
N LEU A 592 34.84 3.71 -11.66
CA LEU A 592 34.63 3.02 -10.36
C LEU A 592 35.02 3.87 -9.12
N LYS A 593 35.53 5.10 -9.30
CA LYS A 593 35.82 6.11 -8.24
C LYS A 593 36.49 5.55 -6.97
N TYR A 594 37.56 4.76 -7.12
CA TYR A 594 38.36 4.27 -5.99
C TYR A 594 39.53 5.20 -5.62
N PRO A 595 39.82 5.44 -4.32
CA PRO A 595 40.96 6.25 -3.89
C PRO A 595 42.34 5.70 -4.30
N LEU A 596 42.43 4.37 -4.54
CA LEU A 596 43.69 3.66 -4.81
C LEU A 596 43.97 3.43 -6.31
N VAL A 597 42.98 3.64 -7.18
CA VAL A 597 43.11 3.40 -8.63
C VAL A 597 43.87 4.57 -9.26
N ARG A 598 45.20 4.51 -9.19
CA ARG A 598 46.09 5.49 -9.84
C ARG A 598 46.01 5.32 -11.36
N ARG A 599 46.23 6.41 -12.12
CA ARG A 599 46.29 6.33 -13.60
C ARG A 599 47.33 5.31 -14.10
N SER A 600 48.40 5.07 -13.33
CA SER A 600 49.41 4.04 -13.61
C SER A 600 48.86 2.61 -13.47
N PHE A 601 48.00 2.36 -12.48
CA PHE A 601 47.34 1.08 -12.25
C PHE A 601 46.45 0.68 -13.43
N VAL A 602 45.60 1.61 -13.87
CA VAL A 602 44.72 1.40 -15.03
C VAL A 602 45.54 1.17 -16.30
N LYS A 603 46.65 1.89 -16.47
CA LYS A 603 47.53 1.77 -17.63
C LYS A 603 48.24 0.40 -17.69
N ASN A 604 48.71 -0.12 -16.56
CA ASN A 604 49.42 -1.40 -16.50
C ASN A 604 48.48 -2.61 -16.60
N ILE A 605 47.26 -2.52 -16.06
CA ILE A 605 46.24 -3.57 -16.23
C ILE A 605 45.79 -3.65 -17.69
N VAL A 606 45.58 -2.51 -18.34
CA VAL A 606 45.08 -2.47 -19.71
C VAL A 606 46.16 -2.86 -20.73
N SER A 607 47.46 -2.80 -20.37
CA SER A 607 48.50 -3.40 -21.18
C SER A 607 48.40 -4.94 -21.20
N GLU A 608 48.10 -5.57 -20.06
CA GLU A 608 48.10 -7.03 -19.89
C GLU A 608 46.74 -7.70 -20.15
N TYR A 609 45.62 -7.04 -19.85
CA TYR A 609 44.26 -7.59 -19.97
C TYR A 609 43.41 -6.83 -20.98
N SER A 610 42.61 -7.55 -21.77
CA SER A 610 41.78 -6.97 -22.85
C SER A 610 40.26 -7.03 -22.61
N SER A 611 39.79 -7.72 -21.57
CA SER A 611 38.37 -7.79 -21.18
C SER A 611 38.18 -7.90 -19.66
N LEU A 612 36.96 -7.62 -19.17
CA LEU A 612 36.62 -7.81 -17.75
C LEU A 612 36.77 -9.28 -17.33
N ASP A 613 36.37 -10.21 -18.20
CA ASP A 613 36.48 -11.65 -17.94
C ASP A 613 37.94 -12.10 -17.76
N SER A 614 38.86 -11.59 -18.58
CA SER A 614 40.30 -11.91 -18.47
C SER A 614 40.90 -11.35 -17.18
N LEU A 615 40.46 -10.17 -16.76
CA LEU A 615 40.91 -9.53 -15.53
C LEU A 615 40.37 -10.23 -14.28
N GLN A 616 39.14 -10.76 -14.31
CA GLN A 616 38.59 -11.57 -13.23
C GLN A 616 39.33 -12.90 -13.04
N GLN A 617 39.98 -13.44 -14.06
CA GLN A 617 40.76 -14.67 -13.92
C GLN A 617 42.17 -14.44 -13.39
N ALA A 618 42.60 -13.18 -13.24
CA ALA A 618 43.88 -12.84 -12.66
C ALA A 618 43.97 -13.25 -11.18
N THR A 619 45.17 -13.65 -10.77
CA THR A 619 45.51 -13.87 -9.37
C THR A 619 45.97 -12.56 -8.73
N PRO A 620 45.85 -12.43 -7.39
CA PRO A 620 46.41 -11.28 -6.69
C PRO A 620 47.91 -11.10 -6.91
N GLU A 621 48.65 -12.21 -7.06
CA GLU A 621 50.07 -12.21 -7.42
C GLU A 621 50.32 -11.59 -8.80
N ASP A 622 49.46 -11.88 -9.79
CA ASP A 622 49.55 -11.28 -11.12
C ASP A 622 49.39 -9.76 -11.05
N LEU A 623 48.35 -9.26 -10.36
CA LEU A 623 48.10 -7.83 -10.23
C LEU A 623 49.16 -7.12 -9.39
N SER A 624 49.62 -7.74 -8.30
CA SER A 624 50.70 -7.22 -7.46
C SER A 624 51.99 -7.04 -8.27
N SER A 625 52.35 -8.02 -9.09
CA SER A 625 53.51 -7.98 -9.97
C SER A 625 53.38 -6.93 -11.08
N ILE A 626 52.23 -6.84 -11.74
CA ILE A 626 51.96 -5.90 -12.85
C ILE A 626 51.93 -4.44 -12.36
N CYS A 627 51.40 -4.21 -11.17
CA CYS A 627 51.15 -2.87 -10.65
C CYS A 627 52.14 -2.43 -9.56
N ALA A 628 53.10 -3.28 -9.19
CA ALA A 628 54.04 -3.07 -8.09
C ALA A 628 53.35 -2.62 -6.80
N MET A 629 52.18 -3.22 -6.53
CA MET A 629 51.36 -3.01 -5.33
C MET A 629 51.48 -4.21 -4.40
N ASP A 630 51.10 -4.08 -3.13
CA ASP A 630 51.09 -5.24 -2.24
C ASP A 630 49.94 -6.20 -2.59
N LEU A 631 50.07 -7.45 -2.12
CA LEU A 631 49.11 -8.51 -2.40
C LEU A 631 47.72 -8.23 -1.81
N VAL A 632 47.66 -7.47 -0.71
CA VAL A 632 46.38 -7.14 -0.05
C VAL A 632 45.59 -6.15 -0.90
N GLU A 633 46.26 -5.13 -1.44
CA GLU A 633 45.67 -4.19 -2.40
C GLU A 633 45.20 -4.91 -3.68
N ALA A 634 45.96 -5.88 -4.17
CA ALA A 634 45.60 -6.68 -5.33
C ALA A 634 44.40 -7.62 -5.09
N GLU A 635 44.36 -8.29 -3.93
CA GLU A 635 43.23 -9.11 -3.47
C GLU A 635 41.95 -8.28 -3.37
N GLU A 636 42.00 -7.11 -2.74
CA GLU A 636 40.85 -6.22 -2.58
C GLU A 636 40.25 -5.79 -3.93
N ILE A 637 41.10 -5.54 -4.93
CA ILE A 637 40.65 -5.10 -6.25
C ILE A 637 40.02 -6.27 -7.02
N LEU A 638 40.63 -7.45 -6.99
CA LEU A 638 40.06 -8.65 -7.63
C LEU A 638 38.76 -9.10 -6.97
N ASP A 639 38.68 -9.05 -5.65
CA ASP A 639 37.46 -9.37 -4.92
C ASP A 639 36.32 -8.42 -5.29
N LYS A 640 36.59 -7.14 -5.48
CA LYS A 640 35.58 -6.17 -5.93
C LYS A 640 35.13 -6.40 -7.37
N LEU A 641 36.03 -6.81 -8.26
CA LEU A 641 35.70 -7.18 -9.64
C LEU A 641 34.94 -8.52 -9.70
N LYS A 642 35.13 -9.42 -8.72
CA LYS A 642 34.49 -10.74 -8.61
C LYS A 642 33.19 -10.75 -7.77
N LEU A 643 32.95 -9.77 -6.89
CA LEU A 643 31.81 -9.70 -5.95
C LEU A 643 30.74 -8.67 -6.35
N GLU A 644 30.48 -8.46 -7.64
CA GLU A 644 29.25 -7.75 -8.04
C GLU A 644 27.95 -8.53 -7.71
N SER A 645 27.98 -9.67 -7.01
CA SER A 645 26.94 -10.07 -6.06
C SER A 645 27.27 -9.46 -4.70
N SER A 646 26.62 -8.35 -4.37
CA SER A 646 26.71 -7.61 -3.09
C SER A 646 26.83 -8.53 -1.85
N PRO A 647 27.49 -8.16 -0.72
CA PRO A 647 28.22 -6.92 -0.34
C PRO A 647 29.57 -7.17 0.43
N SER A 648 30.39 -6.13 0.75
CA SER A 648 31.20 -6.07 2.01
C SER A 648 32.04 -4.78 2.22
N LYS A 649 31.70 -4.00 3.26
CA LYS A 649 32.46 -3.86 4.53
C LYS A 649 34.00 -3.72 4.62
N PHE A 650 34.83 -3.80 3.58
CA PHE A 650 36.29 -3.97 3.82
C PHE A 650 37.01 -2.77 4.50
N ASP A 651 36.59 -1.53 4.23
CA ASP A 651 37.12 -0.36 4.97
C ASP A 651 36.51 -0.20 6.38
N GLN A 652 35.36 -0.84 6.65
CA GLN A 652 34.80 -0.92 8.01
C GLN A 652 35.48 -2.00 8.85
N GLN A 653 36.36 -2.82 8.27
CA GLN A 653 36.87 -4.05 8.87
C GLN A 653 38.31 -3.96 9.38
N GLN A 654 39.28 -3.27 8.76
CA GLN A 654 40.64 -3.29 9.32
C GLN A 654 40.79 -2.47 10.62
N THR A 655 40.17 -1.29 10.72
CA THR A 655 40.23 -0.47 11.95
C THR A 655 39.38 -1.04 13.08
N LEU A 656 38.21 -1.61 12.75
CA LEU A 656 37.34 -2.28 13.71
C LEU A 656 37.89 -3.66 14.10
N ALA A 657 38.54 -4.43 13.21
CA ALA A 657 39.21 -5.69 13.54
C ALA A 657 40.45 -5.49 14.43
N ARG A 658 41.09 -4.31 14.39
CA ARG A 658 42.14 -3.93 15.36
C ARG A 658 41.56 -3.67 16.76
N PHE A 659 40.42 -2.98 16.86
CA PHE A 659 39.69 -2.75 18.12
C PHE A 659 39.02 -4.02 18.68
N LEU A 660 38.48 -4.87 17.80
CA LEU A 660 37.87 -6.15 18.14
C LEU A 660 38.89 -7.29 18.33
N ARG A 661 40.15 -7.16 17.90
CA ARG A 661 41.22 -8.09 18.33
C ARG A 661 41.51 -7.95 19.83
N GLU A 662 41.29 -6.76 20.39
CA GLU A 662 41.39 -6.53 21.83
C GLU A 662 40.10 -6.88 22.60
N LYS A 663 38.93 -6.98 21.93
CA LYS A 663 37.61 -7.15 22.60
C LYS A 663 36.58 -8.15 22.00
N ARG A 664 36.92 -8.90 20.94
CA ARG A 664 36.23 -10.04 20.28
C ARG A 664 34.68 -9.98 20.11
N VAL A 665 34.15 -9.25 19.10
CA VAL A 665 32.72 -9.33 18.70
C VAL A 665 32.52 -9.11 17.18
N PRO A 666 31.81 -9.96 16.41
CA PRO A 666 31.60 -9.80 14.96
C PRO A 666 30.21 -9.21 14.59
N VAL A 667 30.11 -8.66 13.36
CA VAL A 667 28.98 -7.85 12.83
C VAL A 667 27.91 -8.67 12.13
N LEU A 668 26.64 -8.20 12.18
CA LEU A 668 25.45 -9.05 12.15
C LEU A 668 24.40 -8.63 11.09
N ASN A 669 23.88 -9.60 10.35
CA ASN A 669 22.63 -9.55 9.57
C ASN A 669 21.37 -9.61 10.47
N LYS A 670 20.14 -9.54 9.92
CA LYS A 670 18.89 -9.52 10.73
C LYS A 670 18.76 -10.69 11.70
N GLN A 671 19.11 -11.90 11.25
CA GLN A 671 19.09 -13.13 12.05
C GLN A 671 20.19 -13.12 13.13
N GLN A 672 21.31 -12.50 12.82
CA GLN A 672 22.47 -12.30 13.68
C GLN A 672 22.24 -11.15 14.70
N ALA A 673 21.49 -10.11 14.34
CA ALA A 673 21.09 -8.99 15.20
C ALA A 673 19.98 -9.40 16.17
N GLU A 674 19.10 -10.32 15.76
CA GLU A 674 18.12 -10.99 16.62
C GLU A 674 18.80 -11.95 17.62
N SER A 675 19.94 -12.55 17.27
CA SER A 675 20.75 -13.38 18.19
C SER A 675 21.59 -12.62 19.23
N LEU A 676 21.61 -11.28 19.19
CA LEU A 676 22.30 -10.41 20.17
C LEU A 676 21.49 -10.14 21.45
N GLY A 677 20.44 -10.91 21.71
CA GLY A 677 19.68 -10.87 22.96
C GLY A 677 20.60 -10.90 24.18
N GLY A 678 20.82 -9.71 24.75
CA GLY A 678 21.73 -9.49 25.87
C GLY A 678 22.19 -8.03 26.01
N ALA A 679 22.54 -7.34 24.91
CA ALA A 679 23.12 -5.99 25.00
C ALA A 679 22.27 -4.86 24.36
N PHE A 680 21.50 -5.13 23.30
CA PHE A 680 20.63 -4.14 22.65
C PHE A 680 19.29 -4.77 22.25
N PRO A 681 18.14 -4.29 22.73
CA PRO A 681 16.91 -5.09 22.73
C PRO A 681 16.15 -5.14 21.38
N THR A 682 16.47 -4.29 20.40
CA THR A 682 15.72 -4.17 19.13
C THR A 682 16.57 -3.70 17.92
N LEU A 683 16.11 -3.99 16.69
CA LEU A 683 16.69 -3.43 15.45
C LEU A 683 16.70 -1.89 15.46
N ASN A 684 15.70 -1.26 16.08
CA ASN A 684 15.64 0.18 16.27
C ASN A 684 16.77 0.69 17.20
N SER A 685 17.10 -0.04 18.27
CA SER A 685 18.24 0.35 19.14
C SER A 685 19.60 0.23 18.44
N VAL A 686 19.74 -0.71 17.50
CA VAL A 686 20.95 -0.81 16.65
C VAL A 686 21.02 0.36 15.66
N LEU A 687 19.89 0.72 15.03
CA LEU A 687 19.81 1.86 14.12
C LEU A 687 20.02 3.21 14.83
N THR A 688 19.50 3.36 16.05
CA THR A 688 19.70 4.57 16.89
C THR A 688 21.15 4.69 17.38
N ALA A 689 21.82 3.57 17.69
CA ALA A 689 23.25 3.57 18.02
C ALA A 689 24.12 3.99 16.82
N ILE A 690 23.77 3.51 15.61
CA ILE A 690 24.41 3.92 14.35
C ILE A 690 24.16 5.41 14.06
N GLU A 691 22.94 5.91 14.26
CA GLU A 691 22.64 7.35 14.14
C GLU A 691 23.41 8.21 15.14
N SER A 692 23.60 7.76 16.39
CA SER A 692 24.38 8.51 17.38
C SER A 692 25.88 8.51 17.11
N GLU A 693 26.46 7.41 16.62
CA GLU A 693 27.90 7.32 16.35
C GLU A 693 28.30 7.97 15.02
N VAL A 694 27.43 7.95 14.00
CA VAL A 694 27.69 8.58 12.69
C VAL A 694 27.65 10.12 12.78
N VAL A 695 26.95 10.67 13.78
CA VAL A 695 26.88 12.13 14.02
C VAL A 695 28.13 12.67 14.74
N GLU A 696 28.91 11.83 15.43
CA GLU A 696 30.12 12.22 16.16
C GLU A 696 31.42 12.10 15.34
N LEU A 697 31.36 11.55 14.12
CA LEU A 697 32.52 11.45 13.24
C LEU A 697 32.80 12.79 12.54
N ASP A 698 33.83 13.49 13.03
CA ASP A 698 34.27 14.78 12.49
C ASP A 698 34.66 14.64 11.01
N GLY A 699 34.00 15.41 10.14
CA GLY A 699 34.25 15.43 8.69
C GLY A 699 33.27 14.65 7.80
N PHE A 700 32.24 14.00 8.36
CA PHE A 700 31.19 13.34 7.56
C PHE A 700 30.05 14.32 7.20
N ASP A 701 29.67 14.40 5.92
CA ASP A 701 28.52 15.21 5.50
C ASP A 701 27.24 14.60 6.07
N LYS A 702 26.63 15.31 7.05
CA LYS A 702 25.37 14.93 7.72
C LYS A 702 24.25 14.56 6.73
N ARG A 703 24.24 15.12 5.51
CA ARG A 703 23.25 14.77 4.48
C ARG A 703 23.49 13.38 3.89
N LEU A 704 24.75 12.99 3.66
CA LEU A 704 25.08 11.66 3.14
C LEU A 704 24.85 10.57 4.18
N ALA A 705 25.18 10.85 5.44
CA ALA A 705 24.93 9.95 6.57
C ALA A 705 23.44 9.62 6.72
N THR A 706 22.59 10.64 6.74
CA THR A 706 21.12 10.48 6.85
C THR A 706 20.55 9.70 5.67
N ARG A 707 21.01 9.98 4.45
CA ARG A 707 20.58 9.27 3.23
C ARG A 707 21.01 7.80 3.22
N PHE A 708 22.19 7.50 3.72
CA PHE A 708 22.71 6.13 3.82
C PHE A 708 21.91 5.27 4.82
N VAL A 709 21.60 5.83 6.00
CA VAL A 709 20.79 5.16 7.03
C VAL A 709 19.35 4.92 6.56
N ALA A 710 18.74 5.91 5.89
CA ALA A 710 17.41 5.77 5.30
C ALA A 710 17.35 4.69 4.21
N CYS A 711 18.38 4.63 3.35
CA CYS A 711 18.49 3.63 2.29
C CYS A 711 18.68 2.20 2.85
N LEU A 712 19.50 2.05 3.90
CA LEU A 712 19.66 0.79 4.65
C LEU A 712 18.35 0.32 5.28
N LYS A 713 17.60 1.25 5.90
CA LYS A 713 16.32 0.97 6.57
C LYS A 713 15.26 0.52 5.56
N TYR A 714 15.23 1.10 4.37
CA TYR A 714 14.30 0.75 3.30
C TYR A 714 14.63 -0.60 2.65
N ASN A 715 15.89 -0.83 2.27
CA ASN A 715 16.33 -2.10 1.66
C ASN A 715 16.12 -3.33 2.58
N LEU A 716 16.10 -3.13 3.90
CA LEU A 716 15.81 -4.18 4.87
C LEU A 716 14.31 -4.43 5.10
N THR A 717 13.42 -3.57 4.57
CA THR A 717 11.98 -3.58 4.90
C THR A 717 11.03 -3.71 3.70
N THR A 718 11.42 -3.38 2.46
CA THR A 718 10.54 -3.40 1.27
C THR A 718 11.17 -4.08 0.04
N LYS A 719 10.34 -4.57 -0.90
CA LYS A 719 10.73 -5.36 -2.09
C LYS A 719 10.58 -4.63 -3.45
N GLU A 720 10.20 -3.36 -3.47
CA GLU A 720 9.92 -2.65 -4.72
C GLU A 720 11.17 -1.99 -5.31
N ARG A 721 11.37 -2.17 -6.62
CA ARG A 721 12.50 -1.64 -7.40
C ARG A 721 11.93 -0.84 -8.59
N ILE A 722 12.44 0.36 -8.84
CA ILE A 722 12.14 1.10 -10.07
C ILE A 722 13.15 0.60 -11.12
N GLY A 723 12.69 -0.15 -12.12
CA GLY A 723 13.58 -0.62 -13.21
C GLY A 723 14.06 0.52 -14.11
N GLU A 724 15.21 0.38 -14.79
CA GLU A 724 15.78 1.41 -15.68
C GLU A 724 14.74 1.93 -16.70
N GLU A 725 13.94 1.04 -17.29
CA GLU A 725 12.85 1.42 -18.22
C GLU A 725 11.74 2.24 -17.53
N ASN A 726 11.37 1.87 -16.31
CA ASN A 726 10.38 2.60 -15.51
C ASN A 726 10.92 3.96 -15.04
N ALA A 727 12.22 4.07 -14.75
CA ALA A 727 12.87 5.32 -14.37
C ALA A 727 12.91 6.31 -15.53
N ILE A 728 13.23 5.84 -16.74
CA ILE A 728 13.18 6.64 -17.98
C ILE A 728 11.74 7.09 -18.25
N GLN A 729 10.77 6.17 -18.14
CA GLN A 729 9.35 6.48 -18.37
C GLN A 729 8.81 7.48 -17.34
N LEU A 730 9.16 7.32 -16.06
CA LEU A 730 8.77 8.25 -14.99
C LEU A 730 9.37 9.63 -15.21
N ALA A 731 10.66 9.72 -15.56
CA ALA A 731 11.30 11.00 -15.90
C ALA A 731 10.60 11.67 -17.10
N ALA A 732 10.25 10.89 -18.13
CA ALA A 732 9.50 11.39 -19.28
C ALA A 732 8.10 11.89 -18.88
N ASN A 733 7.39 11.17 -18.02
CA ASN A 733 6.06 11.56 -17.53
C ASN A 733 6.11 12.84 -16.68
N ILE A 734 7.15 13.01 -15.85
CA ILE A 734 7.41 14.26 -15.11
C ILE A 734 7.67 15.43 -16.07
N GLN A 735 8.41 15.22 -17.17
CA GLN A 735 8.60 16.30 -18.15
C GLN A 735 7.31 16.60 -18.91
N LYS A 736 6.51 15.59 -19.24
CA LYS A 736 5.20 15.73 -19.90
C LYS A 736 4.22 16.53 -19.04
N SER A 737 4.22 16.33 -17.72
CA SER A 737 3.32 17.04 -16.81
C SER A 737 3.54 18.55 -16.73
N LYS A 738 4.67 19.07 -17.24
CA LYS A 738 4.90 20.52 -17.35
C LYS A 738 3.88 21.21 -18.26
N SER A 739 3.27 20.50 -19.20
CA SER A 739 2.15 21.03 -19.99
C SER A 739 0.85 20.60 -19.34
N THR A 740 0.13 21.55 -18.73
CA THR A 740 -1.11 21.29 -17.97
C THR A 740 -2.15 22.39 -18.24
N THR A 741 -3.26 22.39 -17.50
CA THR A 741 -4.25 23.48 -17.49
C THR A 741 -4.17 24.28 -16.20
N PHE A 742 -4.62 25.54 -16.23
CA PHE A 742 -4.57 26.40 -15.05
C PHE A 742 -5.41 25.81 -13.88
N ALA A 743 -6.58 25.25 -14.18
CA ALA A 743 -7.42 24.56 -13.21
C ALA A 743 -6.72 23.38 -12.52
N ARG A 744 -6.04 22.54 -13.31
CA ARG A 744 -5.30 21.38 -12.81
C ARG A 744 -4.09 21.78 -11.97
N PHE A 745 -3.42 22.86 -12.35
CA PHE A 745 -2.34 23.45 -11.57
C PHE A 745 -2.85 23.95 -10.20
N ILE A 746 -3.92 24.75 -10.17
CA ILE A 746 -4.55 25.24 -8.93
C ILE A 746 -4.97 24.07 -8.03
N PHE A 747 -5.62 23.05 -8.61
CA PHE A 747 -6.01 21.86 -7.87
C PHE A 747 -4.80 21.13 -7.29
N GLY A 748 -3.73 20.98 -8.07
CA GLY A 748 -2.49 20.34 -7.63
C GLY A 748 -1.79 21.03 -6.46
N LEU A 749 -2.03 22.33 -6.22
CA LEU A 749 -1.47 23.04 -5.07
C LEU A 749 -2.02 22.52 -3.72
N GLY A 750 -3.16 21.80 -3.74
CA GLY A 750 -3.73 21.18 -2.54
C GLY A 750 -4.19 22.20 -1.50
N ILE A 751 -4.72 23.35 -1.96
CA ILE A 751 -5.29 24.40 -1.09
C ILE A 751 -6.51 23.81 -0.36
N PRO A 752 -6.62 23.98 0.98
CA PRO A 752 -7.75 23.43 1.74
C PRO A 752 -9.11 23.88 1.18
N GLU A 753 -10.05 22.93 1.05
CA GLU A 753 -11.40 23.12 0.51
C GLU A 753 -11.48 23.53 -0.98
N VAL A 754 -10.36 23.53 -1.70
CA VAL A 754 -10.35 23.76 -3.16
C VAL A 754 -10.36 22.42 -3.89
N GLY A 755 -11.55 21.97 -4.28
CA GLY A 755 -11.75 20.79 -5.13
C GLY A 755 -11.55 21.07 -6.63
N GLU A 756 -11.72 20.06 -7.47
CA GLU A 756 -11.55 20.20 -8.93
C GLU A 756 -12.50 21.23 -9.55
N SER A 757 -13.78 21.24 -9.14
CA SER A 757 -14.77 22.21 -9.63
C SER A 757 -14.42 23.64 -9.21
N THR A 758 -14.04 23.83 -7.95
CA THR A 758 -13.61 25.13 -7.43
C THR A 758 -12.36 25.61 -8.17
N ALA A 759 -11.39 24.75 -8.41
CA ALA A 759 -10.18 25.08 -9.16
C ALA A 759 -10.49 25.47 -10.61
N GLN A 760 -11.45 24.81 -11.26
CA GLN A 760 -11.96 25.20 -12.58
C GLN A 760 -12.61 26.58 -12.55
N ASN A 761 -13.48 26.86 -11.58
CA ASN A 761 -14.15 28.16 -11.46
C ASN A 761 -13.16 29.29 -11.17
N LEU A 762 -12.14 29.04 -10.34
CA LEU A 762 -11.04 29.98 -10.09
C LEU A 762 -10.22 30.24 -11.36
N ALA A 763 -9.86 29.19 -12.10
CA ALA A 763 -9.15 29.33 -13.37
C ALA A 763 -9.95 30.16 -14.38
N LEU A 764 -11.25 29.90 -14.50
CA LEU A 764 -12.18 30.64 -15.37
C LEU A 764 -12.36 32.10 -14.95
N ARG A 765 -12.25 32.44 -13.67
CA ARG A 765 -12.43 33.82 -13.19
C ARG A 765 -11.16 34.66 -13.31
N PHE A 766 -10.01 34.09 -12.98
CA PHE A 766 -8.76 34.84 -12.84
C PHE A 766 -7.83 34.68 -14.05
N HIS A 767 -8.00 33.62 -14.85
CA HIS A 767 -7.28 33.26 -16.09
C HIS A 767 -5.74 33.10 -15.97
N THR A 768 -5.12 33.78 -15.01
CA THR A 768 -3.67 33.85 -14.80
C THR A 768 -3.36 33.67 -13.32
N LEU A 769 -2.17 33.13 -13.04
CA LEU A 769 -1.68 32.97 -11.67
C LEU A 769 -1.49 34.33 -10.98
N ASP A 770 -1.02 35.35 -11.70
CA ASP A 770 -0.86 36.70 -11.14
C ASP A 770 -2.20 37.30 -10.72
N GLY A 771 -3.26 37.06 -11.51
CA GLY A 771 -4.63 37.44 -11.14
C GLY A 771 -5.10 36.76 -9.86
N LEU A 772 -4.85 35.44 -9.72
CA LEU A 772 -5.23 34.69 -8.52
C LEU A 772 -4.39 35.10 -7.29
N LEU A 773 -3.09 35.38 -7.46
CA LEU A 773 -2.19 35.81 -6.38
C LEU A 773 -2.56 37.19 -5.80
N LYS A 774 -3.20 38.06 -6.59
CA LYS A 774 -3.61 39.41 -6.18
C LYS A 774 -5.08 39.49 -5.74
N ALA A 775 -5.84 38.40 -5.89
CA ALA A 775 -7.27 38.37 -5.63
C ALA A 775 -7.56 38.71 -4.17
N THR A 776 -8.54 39.60 -3.93
CA THR A 776 -9.02 39.86 -2.57
C THR A 776 -10.05 38.83 -2.13
N THR A 777 -10.32 38.77 -0.82
CA THR A 777 -11.35 37.87 -0.25
C THR A 777 -12.71 38.12 -0.89
N GLU A 778 -13.06 39.40 -1.11
CA GLU A 778 -14.33 39.79 -1.73
C GLU A 778 -14.42 39.33 -3.19
N GLU A 779 -13.32 39.43 -3.95
CA GLU A 779 -13.27 38.96 -5.34
C GLU A 779 -13.36 37.44 -5.43
N LEU A 780 -12.69 36.72 -4.53
CA LEU A 780 -12.77 35.25 -4.44
C LEU A 780 -14.20 34.79 -4.13
N GLU A 781 -14.92 35.47 -3.24
CA GLU A 781 -16.31 35.14 -2.90
C GLU A 781 -17.32 35.37 -4.05
N THR A 782 -16.90 36.06 -5.13
CA THR A 782 -17.74 36.17 -6.33
C THR A 782 -17.70 34.92 -7.21
N VAL A 783 -16.77 33.99 -6.96
CA VAL A 783 -16.60 32.77 -7.73
C VAL A 783 -17.60 31.71 -7.28
N ASP A 784 -18.24 31.04 -8.26
CA ASP A 784 -19.16 29.93 -7.98
C ASP A 784 -18.43 28.84 -7.16
N ASP A 785 -19.08 28.32 -6.12
CA ASP A 785 -18.53 27.37 -5.13
C ASP A 785 -17.41 27.91 -4.20
N VAL A 786 -17.17 29.23 -4.16
CA VAL A 786 -16.22 29.85 -3.22
C VAL A 786 -16.98 30.67 -2.18
N GLY A 787 -17.15 30.10 -0.99
CA GLY A 787 -17.65 30.83 0.18
C GLY A 787 -16.55 31.48 1.01
N THR A 788 -16.94 32.16 2.08
CA THR A 788 -16.04 32.88 3.02
C THR A 788 -14.95 32.00 3.65
N VAL A 789 -15.21 30.69 3.77
CA VAL A 789 -14.25 29.70 4.29
C VAL A 789 -13.16 29.44 3.25
N VAL A 790 -13.58 29.15 2.02
CA VAL A 790 -12.68 28.83 0.90
C VAL A 790 -11.84 30.04 0.51
N SER A 791 -12.45 31.23 0.44
CA SER A 791 -11.74 32.49 0.13
C SER A 791 -10.62 32.76 1.14
N LYS A 792 -10.91 32.62 2.44
CA LYS A 792 -9.89 32.76 3.51
C LYS A 792 -8.79 31.72 3.41
N ASN A 793 -9.12 30.47 3.08
CA ASN A 793 -8.11 29.41 2.91
C ASN A 793 -7.17 29.71 1.73
N ILE A 794 -7.69 30.23 0.62
CA ILE A 794 -6.91 30.65 -0.54
C ILE A 794 -5.98 31.82 -0.17
N CYS A 795 -6.51 32.88 0.46
CA CYS A 795 -5.68 34.01 0.91
C CYS A 795 -4.59 33.55 1.90
N ASN A 796 -4.96 32.77 2.91
CA ASN A 796 -4.01 32.24 3.90
C ASN A 796 -2.90 31.40 3.26
N PHE A 797 -3.21 30.65 2.19
CA PHE A 797 -2.22 29.86 1.48
C PHE A 797 -1.19 30.75 0.77
N PHE A 798 -1.63 31.79 0.06
CA PHE A 798 -0.76 32.70 -0.69
C PHE A 798 -0.08 33.77 0.18
N ASP A 799 -0.65 34.11 1.34
CA ASP A 799 -0.02 34.96 2.36
C ASP A 799 1.18 34.27 3.02
N ASN A 800 1.27 32.94 2.97
CA ASN A 800 2.46 32.23 3.42
C ASN A 800 3.60 32.41 2.39
N PRO A 801 4.71 33.10 2.76
CA PRO A 801 5.80 33.40 1.84
C PRO A 801 6.43 32.14 1.24
N ASN A 802 6.51 31.04 1.99
CA ASN A 802 7.11 29.80 1.52
C ASN A 802 6.27 29.11 0.45
N ASN A 803 4.93 29.05 0.65
CA ASN A 803 4.02 28.51 -0.35
C ASN A 803 4.07 29.37 -1.62
N ARG A 804 4.08 30.70 -1.48
CA ARG A 804 4.16 31.63 -2.60
C ARG A 804 5.46 31.46 -3.39
N GLU A 805 6.60 31.38 -2.71
CA GLU A 805 7.90 31.15 -3.34
C GLU A 805 7.95 29.80 -4.07
N LEU A 806 7.43 28.73 -3.46
CA LEU A 806 7.35 27.42 -4.10
C LEU A 806 6.46 27.43 -5.34
N VAL A 807 5.30 28.10 -5.28
CA VAL A 807 4.38 28.23 -6.43
C VAL A 807 5.06 28.97 -7.58
N LEU A 808 5.82 30.05 -7.28
CA LEU A 808 6.57 30.78 -8.30
C LEU A 808 7.70 29.91 -8.89
N ALA A 809 8.44 29.19 -8.05
CA ALA A 809 9.49 28.27 -8.49
C ALA A 809 8.95 27.12 -9.37
N LEU A 810 7.73 26.64 -9.09
CA LEU A 810 7.03 25.66 -9.93
C LEU A 810 6.72 26.21 -11.34
N VAL A 811 6.45 27.50 -11.47
CA VAL A 811 6.31 28.15 -12.79
C VAL A 811 7.68 28.31 -13.45
N ASP A 812 8.73 28.63 -12.69
CA ASP A 812 10.10 28.80 -13.22
C ASP A 812 10.69 27.51 -13.83
N VAL A 813 10.28 26.32 -13.35
CA VAL A 813 10.65 25.03 -13.97
C VAL A 813 9.87 24.73 -15.26
N ARG A 814 9.17 25.73 -15.80
CA ARG A 814 8.39 25.76 -17.05
C ARG A 814 7.11 24.94 -17.02
N ILE A 815 6.46 24.83 -15.85
CA ILE A 815 5.06 24.40 -15.85
C ILE A 815 4.23 25.51 -16.52
N SER A 816 3.51 25.14 -17.57
CA SER A 816 2.79 26.07 -18.43
C SER A 816 1.40 25.54 -18.76
N TRP A 817 0.49 26.49 -18.97
CA TRP A 817 -0.88 26.26 -19.40
C TRP A 817 -1.24 27.30 -20.46
N PRO A 818 -2.13 26.98 -21.42
CA PRO A 818 -2.59 27.94 -22.40
C PRO A 818 -3.28 29.11 -21.69
N VAL A 819 -2.90 30.34 -22.06
CA VAL A 819 -3.60 31.55 -21.63
C VAL A 819 -4.87 31.62 -22.46
N GLU A 820 -6.03 31.49 -21.83
CA GLU A 820 -7.31 31.74 -22.51
C GLU A 820 -7.41 33.24 -22.81
N GLU A 821 -7.31 33.61 -24.09
CA GLU A 821 -7.61 34.98 -24.54
C GLU A 821 -9.10 35.26 -24.33
N GLN A 822 -9.43 36.50 -23.94
CA GLN A 822 -10.81 36.95 -23.83
C GLN A 822 -11.52 36.81 -25.19
N GLU A 823 -12.39 35.82 -25.36
CA GLU A 823 -13.42 35.88 -26.42
C GLU A 823 -14.53 36.85 -25.98
N SER A 824 -14.22 38.16 -26.04
CA SER A 824 -15.14 39.24 -25.67
C SER A 824 -16.14 39.59 -26.79
N ASN A 825 -16.50 38.65 -27.67
CA ASN A 825 -17.36 38.96 -28.83
C ASN A 825 -18.37 37.86 -29.20
N LEU A 826 -18.67 36.93 -28.29
CA LEU A 826 -19.76 35.98 -28.52
C LEU A 826 -21.13 36.63 -28.22
N PRO A 827 -22.17 36.35 -29.04
CA PRO A 827 -23.44 37.11 -29.06
C PRO A 827 -24.25 37.06 -27.75
N LEU A 828 -24.03 36.06 -26.88
CA LEU A 828 -24.70 35.91 -25.59
C LEU A 828 -23.78 36.11 -24.38
N SER A 829 -22.62 36.72 -24.59
CA SER A 829 -21.69 37.03 -23.50
C SER A 829 -22.40 37.81 -22.37
N ASN A 830 -22.17 37.42 -21.12
CA ASN A 830 -22.79 37.97 -19.90
C ASN A 830 -24.29 37.70 -19.72
N GLN A 831 -24.94 36.86 -20.53
CA GLN A 831 -26.34 36.50 -20.32
C GLN A 831 -26.48 35.17 -19.57
N THR A 832 -27.46 35.10 -18.65
CA THR A 832 -27.82 33.89 -17.91
C THR A 832 -29.12 33.28 -18.45
N TRP A 833 -29.04 32.03 -18.89
CA TRP A 833 -30.13 31.29 -19.51
C TRP A 833 -30.54 30.08 -18.65
N VAL A 834 -31.84 29.76 -18.60
CA VAL A 834 -32.34 28.56 -17.89
C VAL A 834 -33.17 27.72 -18.84
N ILE A 835 -32.89 26.41 -18.91
CA ILE A 835 -33.66 25.47 -19.73
C ILE A 835 -34.63 24.68 -18.85
N THR A 836 -35.90 24.63 -19.22
CA THR A 836 -36.95 23.86 -18.52
C THR A 836 -37.92 23.22 -19.51
N GLY A 837 -38.55 22.10 -19.11
CA GLY A 837 -39.45 21.34 -19.98
C GLY A 837 -38.73 20.41 -20.97
N THR A 838 -39.49 19.90 -21.93
CA THR A 838 -39.04 18.97 -22.98
C THR A 838 -38.89 19.74 -24.29
N LEU A 839 -37.68 19.78 -24.82
CA LEU A 839 -37.35 20.47 -26.07
C LEU A 839 -37.30 19.49 -27.24
N SER A 840 -37.27 20.01 -28.46
CA SER A 840 -37.02 19.28 -29.71
C SER A 840 -35.65 18.57 -29.73
N MET A 841 -34.67 19.06 -28.94
CA MET A 841 -33.34 18.47 -28.75
C MET A 841 -33.06 18.11 -27.29
N ARG A 842 -32.00 17.33 -27.04
CA ARG A 842 -31.62 16.94 -25.66
C ARG A 842 -31.14 18.16 -24.87
N ARG A 843 -31.57 18.31 -23.61
CA ARG A 843 -31.19 19.47 -22.77
C ARG A 843 -29.67 19.70 -22.64
N PRO A 844 -28.81 18.68 -22.51
CA PRO A 844 -27.35 18.88 -22.49
C PRO A 844 -26.81 19.47 -23.80
N GLU A 845 -27.38 19.06 -24.94
CA GLU A 845 -27.03 19.56 -26.27
C GLU A 845 -27.45 21.04 -26.42
N ALA A 846 -28.68 21.38 -26.01
CA ALA A 846 -29.15 22.76 -25.96
C ALA A 846 -28.29 23.65 -25.05
N ALA A 847 -27.89 23.12 -23.89
CA ALA A 847 -27.01 23.83 -22.96
C ALA A 847 -25.60 24.05 -23.56
N GLN A 848 -25.08 23.09 -24.32
CA GLN A 848 -23.79 23.20 -24.99
C GLN A 848 -23.83 24.26 -26.11
N LYS A 849 -24.89 24.26 -26.93
CA LYS A 849 -25.12 25.26 -27.99
C LYS A 849 -25.24 26.68 -27.43
N LEU A 850 -25.92 26.86 -26.30
CA LEU A 850 -25.98 28.15 -25.59
C LEU A 850 -24.60 28.59 -25.05
N LYS A 851 -23.82 27.65 -24.52
CA LYS A 851 -22.45 27.93 -24.05
C LYS A 851 -21.51 28.32 -25.19
N GLN A 852 -21.64 27.70 -26.36
CA GLN A 852 -20.89 28.08 -27.58
C GLN A 852 -21.18 29.52 -28.02
N LEU A 853 -22.38 30.03 -27.74
CA LEU A 853 -22.76 31.42 -28.00
C LEU A 853 -22.38 32.40 -26.87
N GLY A 854 -21.74 31.93 -25.79
CA GLY A 854 -21.26 32.74 -24.67
C GLY A 854 -22.21 32.87 -23.47
N ALA A 855 -23.33 32.12 -23.43
CA ALA A 855 -24.30 32.21 -22.33
C ALA A 855 -23.94 31.35 -21.10
N LYS A 856 -24.24 31.85 -19.90
CA LYS A 856 -24.21 31.07 -18.64
C LYS A 856 -25.52 30.29 -18.49
N VAL A 857 -25.48 28.96 -18.49
CA VAL A 857 -26.68 28.12 -18.31
C VAL A 857 -26.87 27.74 -16.85
N ALA A 858 -27.90 28.27 -16.20
CA ALA A 858 -28.23 28.05 -14.79
C ALA A 858 -29.33 26.99 -14.59
N SER A 859 -29.32 26.32 -13.43
CA SER A 859 -30.30 25.28 -13.08
C SER A 859 -31.60 25.83 -12.48
N SER A 860 -31.61 27.09 -12.04
CA SER A 860 -32.74 27.74 -11.36
C SER A 860 -33.01 29.15 -11.88
N VAL A 861 -34.29 29.54 -11.92
CA VAL A 861 -34.70 30.91 -12.30
C VAL A 861 -34.53 31.86 -11.11
N SER A 862 -33.86 32.98 -11.36
CA SER A 862 -33.61 34.07 -10.40
C SER A 862 -33.85 35.44 -11.05
N LYS A 863 -33.76 36.53 -10.28
CA LYS A 863 -33.80 37.91 -10.83
C LYS A 863 -32.64 38.23 -11.78
N LYS A 864 -31.55 37.45 -11.75
CA LYS A 864 -30.38 37.60 -12.63
C LYS A 864 -30.49 36.75 -13.91
N THR A 865 -31.59 36.01 -14.07
CA THR A 865 -31.83 35.21 -15.28
C THR A 865 -32.36 36.14 -16.37
N ASP A 866 -31.69 36.14 -17.52
CA ASP A 866 -32.07 36.98 -18.67
C ASP A 866 -33.14 36.29 -19.52
N VAL A 867 -32.98 34.98 -19.77
CA VAL A 867 -33.89 34.21 -20.63
C VAL A 867 -34.17 32.81 -20.06
N VAL A 868 -35.43 32.38 -20.15
CA VAL A 868 -35.86 31.01 -19.86
C VAL A 868 -36.37 30.33 -21.13
N VAL A 869 -35.78 29.20 -21.49
CA VAL A 869 -36.26 28.34 -22.58
C VAL A 869 -37.24 27.33 -21.99
N ALA A 870 -38.50 27.41 -22.39
CA ALA A 870 -39.59 26.61 -21.87
C ALA A 870 -40.15 25.67 -22.95
N GLY A 871 -39.83 24.37 -22.81
CA GLY A 871 -40.42 23.30 -23.61
C GLY A 871 -41.67 22.70 -22.97
N ASP A 872 -42.15 21.59 -23.53
CA ASP A 872 -43.36 20.92 -23.06
C ASP A 872 -43.19 20.46 -21.60
N ALA A 873 -44.21 20.69 -20.77
CA ALA A 873 -44.17 20.42 -19.33
C ALA A 873 -43.09 21.22 -18.55
N ALA A 874 -42.84 22.48 -18.92
CA ALA A 874 -41.88 23.39 -18.24
C ALA A 874 -42.16 23.69 -16.74
N GLY A 875 -43.38 23.39 -16.25
CA GLY A 875 -43.71 23.32 -14.82
C GLY A 875 -43.39 24.58 -14.01
N SER A 876 -42.92 24.38 -12.77
CA SER A 876 -42.73 25.43 -11.75
C SER A 876 -41.69 26.50 -12.11
N LYS A 877 -40.74 26.21 -13.02
CA LYS A 877 -39.73 27.20 -13.46
C LYS A 877 -40.30 28.20 -14.46
N LEU A 878 -41.27 27.80 -15.27
CA LEU A 878 -41.99 28.71 -16.17
C LEU A 878 -42.83 29.69 -15.36
N THR A 879 -43.56 29.19 -14.36
CA THR A 879 -44.35 30.02 -13.45
C THR A 879 -43.46 31.04 -12.73
N LYS A 880 -42.31 30.60 -12.21
CA LYS A 880 -41.35 31.48 -11.53
C LYS A 880 -40.71 32.53 -12.47
N ALA A 881 -40.51 32.20 -13.75
CA ALA A 881 -40.02 33.15 -14.74
C ALA A 881 -41.05 34.25 -15.05
N GLN A 882 -42.33 33.87 -15.16
CA GLN A 882 -43.44 34.79 -15.37
C GLN A 882 -43.65 35.73 -14.18
N GLU A 883 -43.56 35.21 -12.95
CA GLU A 883 -43.64 36.02 -11.71
C GLU A 883 -42.50 37.05 -11.60
N LEU A 884 -41.31 36.72 -12.09
CA LEU A 884 -40.13 37.58 -12.03
C LEU A 884 -39.98 38.48 -13.27
N GLY A 885 -40.88 38.39 -14.25
CA GLY A 885 -40.83 39.19 -15.48
C GLY A 885 -39.65 38.84 -16.40
N VAL A 886 -39.10 37.63 -16.30
CA VAL A 886 -37.97 37.17 -17.12
C VAL A 886 -38.45 36.77 -18.51
N LYS A 887 -37.67 37.08 -19.55
CA LYS A 887 -38.01 36.73 -20.95
C LYS A 887 -38.12 35.21 -21.11
N VAL A 888 -39.21 34.73 -21.71
CA VAL A 888 -39.44 33.30 -21.96
C VAL A 888 -39.45 33.04 -23.47
N LEU A 889 -38.71 32.01 -23.92
CA LEU A 889 -38.75 31.49 -25.29
C LEU A 889 -39.37 30.09 -25.30
N ASN A 890 -40.29 29.83 -26.22
CA ASN A 890 -40.81 28.48 -26.45
C ASN A 890 -39.85 27.64 -27.32
N SER A 891 -40.09 26.33 -27.43
CA SER A 891 -39.22 25.41 -28.20
C SER A 891 -38.98 25.87 -29.65
N THR A 892 -40.00 26.38 -30.33
CA THR A 892 -39.92 26.82 -31.73
C THR A 892 -39.10 28.11 -31.88
N GLU A 893 -39.28 29.06 -30.95
CA GLU A 893 -38.51 30.31 -30.90
C GLU A 893 -37.04 30.06 -30.56
N PHE A 894 -36.77 29.08 -29.69
CA PHE A 894 -35.41 28.68 -29.34
C PHE A 894 -34.69 28.02 -30.52
N ASP A 895 -35.36 27.14 -31.27
CA ASP A 895 -34.79 26.52 -32.46
C ASP A 895 -34.53 27.54 -33.57
N ALA A 896 -35.40 28.53 -33.75
CA ALA A 896 -35.18 29.65 -34.67
C ALA A 896 -33.98 30.51 -34.24
N PHE A 897 -33.89 30.83 -32.95
CA PHE A 897 -32.79 31.59 -32.37
C PHE A 897 -31.44 30.89 -32.59
N LEU A 898 -31.36 29.57 -32.36
CA LEU A 898 -30.14 28.80 -32.60
C LEU A 898 -29.75 28.78 -34.08
N LYS A 899 -30.70 28.66 -35.01
CA LYS A 899 -30.42 28.68 -36.47
C LYS A 899 -29.91 30.03 -36.97
N GLU A 900 -30.29 31.12 -36.31
CA GLU A 900 -29.85 32.47 -36.66
C GLU A 900 -28.44 32.78 -36.14
N HIS A 901 -28.05 32.18 -35.01
CA HIS A 901 -26.82 32.54 -34.29
C HIS A 901 -25.70 31.48 -34.37
N LEU A 902 -25.99 30.25 -34.81
CA LEU A 902 -25.00 29.21 -35.06
C LEU A 902 -24.82 28.97 -36.57
N PRO A 903 -23.60 28.75 -37.07
CA PRO A 903 -23.35 28.45 -38.48
C PRO A 903 -24.03 27.14 -38.89
N PRO A 904 -24.46 27.01 -40.17
CA PRO A 904 -25.10 25.79 -40.67
C PRO A 904 -24.06 24.68 -40.86
N ASP A 905 -23.70 24.01 -39.77
CA ASP A 905 -23.13 22.64 -39.65
C ASP A 905 -22.40 22.42 -38.29
N SER A 906 -22.96 22.94 -37.18
CA SER A 906 -22.47 22.71 -35.80
C SER A 906 -23.43 21.89 -34.93
#